data_AF-A0A2T4TMU1-F1
#
_entry.id   AF-A0A2T4TMU1-F1
#
_cell.length_a   1.000
_cell.length_b   1.000
_cell.length_c   1.000
_cell.angle_alpha   90.00
_cell.angle_beta   90.00
_cell.angle_gamma   90.00
#
_symmetry.space_group_name_H-M   'P 1'
#
loop_
_entity.id
_entity.type
_entity.pdbx_description
1 polymer ?
#
loop_
_entity_poly.entity_id
_entity_poly.type
_entity_poly.pdbx_seq_one_letter_code
_entity_poly.pdbx_strand_id
1 'polypeptide(L)'
;MNFKEKLTSVLEFLHLKQKFDEKSLSKEEFNAVVAEYQKKYQVTLNDDLAAEQAAQQTAQQAAEFQTTLNTIQSVLNGIEATAAIEGDEGAQQNPPQSNATLEGILESIKGMRADFKAMAEKPAPDVPSQTLNASPLNINGFGNTPEYLFGVEHPLFSMKNRWNQIAANPRAAAAMPEVDEQVDGVAFYKAVCNFAKSLKNRYQYLQQNKMLDAPALAKGTYATNYDGVDNAGVGDQFVVLRQDALIARVLQVRDMTQFFPVAYGYQDRGLVFNAFFDEVSQAYQAGEVFKGGMKIENHMGYVDDAMIKMEWGPMKELERKYIGYLNKEGSDPIKWTMIEYQLLNTLTTAQVEQNKRRMRGIYVKPEKGVAGSYRNAGTGILYTLLRYVHQYDIKPHTGDEYRSYTQATFLPAVQEFIADVRSSVTEDMDIDQHCVYLNKNHQSWWIKNVRTTYGKDTDFSGPMGALNVVPDSTVRIIWLPYLGQLPFMMLHQPGNIQFLEFVPGEMLSMKMQEQMEQVRAWSTWKEGCSASFTGRRFDTKKAMDDNAWEWQQIFINLFAGTITDKVDAANGFWQVTGATTTADTYTDITGAKAGVAYCIEAGVADHLPKIAKSGKFANLSAAFTATAVGDYIMVILGADGNFRELERCVGGKRTINKELQPNVPGGR
;
A
#
# COMPACT_ATOMS: atom_id res chain seq x y z
N MET A 1 4.61 5.23 -76.55
CA MET A 1 3.51 4.59 -75.81
C MET A 1 2.41 5.62 -75.67
N ASN A 2 1.17 5.22 -76.00
CA ASN A 2 0.01 6.06 -75.68
C ASN A 2 -0.27 6.03 -74.16
N PHE A 3 -1.12 6.93 -73.67
CA PHE A 3 -1.44 7.02 -72.25
C PHE A 3 -1.84 5.67 -71.63
N LYS A 4 -2.66 4.88 -72.33
CA LYS A 4 -3.19 3.58 -71.88
C LYS A 4 -2.08 2.55 -71.67
N GLU A 5 -1.13 2.46 -72.59
CA GLU A 5 0.05 1.58 -72.49
C GLU A 5 0.92 1.98 -71.31
N LYS A 6 1.16 3.29 -71.11
CA LYS A 6 1.94 3.79 -69.98
C LYS A 6 1.28 3.44 -68.64
N LEU A 7 -0.04 3.64 -68.53
CA LEU A 7 -0.80 3.35 -67.31
C LEU A 7 -0.81 1.85 -67.00
N THR A 8 -1.06 1.02 -68.01
CA THR A 8 -1.06 -0.45 -67.86
C THR A 8 0.33 -0.94 -67.40
N SER A 9 1.41 -0.39 -67.94
CA SER A 9 2.77 -0.76 -67.54
C SER A 9 3.09 -0.42 -66.08
N VAL A 10 2.53 0.66 -65.54
CA VAL A 10 2.73 1.04 -64.12
C VAL A 10 1.90 0.13 -63.22
N LEU A 11 0.65 -0.16 -63.61
CA LEU A 11 -0.23 -1.08 -62.88
C LEU A 11 0.36 -2.50 -62.82
N GLU A 12 0.97 -2.97 -63.91
CA GLU A 12 1.68 -4.26 -63.94
C GLU A 12 2.92 -4.26 -63.06
N PHE A 13 3.72 -3.18 -63.12
CA PHE A 13 4.91 -3.04 -62.29
C PHE A 13 4.60 -3.07 -60.79
N LEU A 14 3.47 -2.48 -60.39
CA LEU A 14 3.02 -2.48 -58.99
C LEU A 14 2.20 -3.72 -58.60
N HIS A 15 1.99 -4.68 -59.51
CA HIS A 15 1.12 -5.84 -59.31
C HIS A 15 -0.36 -5.48 -58.99
N LEU A 16 -0.82 -4.32 -59.45
CA LEU A 16 -2.15 -3.76 -59.17
C LEU A 16 -3.15 -3.87 -60.33
N LYS A 17 -2.74 -4.45 -61.48
CA LYS A 17 -3.59 -4.57 -62.67
C LYS A 17 -4.94 -5.24 -62.39
N GLN A 18 -4.93 -6.36 -61.68
CA GLN A 18 -6.16 -7.10 -61.36
C GLN A 18 -7.11 -6.27 -60.48
N LYS A 19 -6.59 -5.60 -59.45
CA LYS A 19 -7.39 -4.72 -58.58
C LYS A 19 -7.92 -3.49 -59.33
N PHE A 20 -7.17 -2.98 -60.30
CA PHE A 20 -7.62 -1.88 -61.15
C PHE A 20 -8.79 -2.29 -62.04
N ASP A 21 -8.71 -3.47 -62.66
CA ASP A 21 -9.78 -4.04 -63.47
C ASP A 21 -11.03 -4.37 -62.62
N GLU A 22 -10.82 -4.84 -61.39
CA GLU A 22 -11.86 -5.13 -60.39
C GLU A 22 -12.41 -3.87 -59.68
N LYS A 23 -11.86 -2.68 -59.95
CA LYS A 23 -12.25 -1.39 -59.35
C LYS A 23 -12.16 -1.36 -57.82
N SER A 24 -11.19 -2.08 -57.26
CA SER A 24 -11.05 -2.34 -55.81
C SER A 24 -9.75 -1.78 -55.20
N LEU A 25 -9.08 -0.86 -55.90
CA LEU A 25 -7.88 -0.18 -55.40
C LEU A 25 -8.17 0.64 -54.14
N SER A 26 -7.25 0.63 -53.19
CA SER A 26 -7.29 1.58 -52.07
C SER A 26 -6.77 2.97 -52.47
N LYS A 27 -7.01 3.98 -51.62
CA LYS A 27 -6.51 5.35 -51.81
C LYS A 27 -4.98 5.40 -51.86
N GLU A 28 -4.32 4.61 -51.02
CA GLU A 28 -2.85 4.49 -50.96
C GLU A 28 -2.29 3.81 -52.22
N GLU A 29 -2.93 2.73 -52.66
CA GLU A 29 -2.52 1.98 -53.85
C GLU A 29 -2.67 2.84 -55.12
N PHE A 30 -3.75 3.61 -55.25
CA PHE A 30 -3.93 4.53 -56.37
C PHE A 30 -2.89 5.66 -56.38
N ASN A 31 -2.55 6.21 -55.21
CA ASN A 31 -1.49 7.21 -55.09
C ASN A 31 -0.11 6.64 -55.44
N ALA A 32 0.17 5.37 -55.10
CA ALA A 32 1.39 4.69 -55.51
C ALA A 32 1.48 4.57 -57.04
N VAL A 33 0.37 4.26 -57.71
CA VAL A 33 0.28 4.26 -59.19
C VAL A 33 0.60 5.65 -59.75
N VAL A 34 0.00 6.71 -59.21
CA VAL A 34 0.26 8.09 -59.66
C VAL A 34 1.73 8.50 -59.46
N ALA A 35 2.32 8.14 -58.31
CA ALA A 35 3.70 8.47 -57.98
C ALA A 35 4.71 7.72 -58.85
N GLU A 36 4.53 6.41 -59.04
CA GLU A 36 5.39 5.62 -59.92
C GLU A 36 5.21 6.01 -61.40
N TYR A 37 4.00 6.40 -61.82
CA TYR A 37 3.78 6.93 -63.16
C TYR A 37 4.63 8.19 -63.40
N GLN A 38 4.59 9.14 -62.48
CA GLN A 38 5.39 10.36 -62.56
C GLN A 38 6.89 10.08 -62.51
N LYS A 39 7.33 9.14 -61.66
CA LYS A 39 8.73 8.75 -61.54
C LYS A 39 9.26 8.04 -62.80
N LYS A 40 8.46 7.15 -63.39
CA LYS A 40 8.86 6.33 -64.54
C LYS A 40 8.85 7.10 -65.85
N TYR A 41 7.86 7.99 -66.06
CA TYR A 41 7.71 8.73 -67.31
C TYR A 41 8.09 10.21 -67.23
N GLN A 42 8.45 10.71 -66.04
CA GLN A 42 8.83 12.11 -65.80
C GLN A 42 7.76 13.13 -66.22
N VAL A 43 6.51 12.68 -66.35
CA VAL A 43 5.33 13.48 -66.69
C VAL A 43 4.22 13.11 -65.70
N THR A 44 3.41 14.08 -65.26
CA THR A 44 2.32 13.77 -64.34
C THR A 44 1.19 13.06 -65.09
N LEU A 45 0.47 12.18 -64.39
CA LEU A 45 -0.70 11.48 -64.95
C LEU A 45 -1.71 12.48 -65.56
N ASN A 46 -1.85 13.65 -64.92
CA ASN A 46 -2.76 14.72 -65.34
C ASN A 46 -2.33 15.38 -66.66
N ASP A 47 -1.03 15.66 -66.81
CA ASP A 47 -0.51 16.32 -68.01
C ASP A 47 -0.59 15.37 -69.22
N ASP A 48 -0.33 14.08 -69.01
CA ASP A 48 -0.41 13.07 -70.08
C ASP A 48 -1.87 12.76 -70.47
N LEU A 49 -2.81 12.79 -69.51
CA LEU A 49 -4.25 12.72 -69.79
C LEU A 49 -4.72 13.91 -70.64
N ALA A 50 -4.33 15.14 -70.29
CA ALA A 50 -4.68 16.34 -71.04
C ALA A 50 -4.05 16.34 -72.45
N ALA A 51 -2.79 15.88 -72.56
CA ALA A 51 -2.10 15.74 -73.84
C ALA A 51 -2.76 14.68 -74.74
N GLU A 52 -3.17 13.54 -74.19
CA GLU A 52 -3.86 12.48 -74.93
C GLU A 52 -5.25 12.93 -75.40
N GLN A 53 -5.98 13.76 -74.64
CA GLN A 53 -7.24 14.36 -75.09
C GLN A 53 -7.03 15.28 -76.30
N ALA A 54 -5.97 16.10 -76.28
CA ALA A 54 -5.64 17.01 -77.39
C ALA A 54 -5.12 16.28 -78.64
N ALA A 55 -4.53 15.08 -78.48
CA ALA A 55 -3.92 14.31 -79.56
C ALA A 55 -4.89 13.40 -80.34
N GLN A 56 -6.16 13.27 -79.92
CA GLN A 56 -7.15 12.41 -80.56
C GLN A 56 -7.62 12.98 -81.90
N GLN A 57 -7.26 12.31 -82.99
CA GLN A 57 -7.63 12.73 -84.35
C GLN A 57 -8.73 11.86 -84.98
N THR A 58 -9.00 10.68 -84.42
CA THR A 58 -9.98 9.71 -84.96
C THR A 58 -11.06 9.35 -83.93
N ALA A 59 -12.27 9.04 -84.42
CA ALA A 59 -13.41 8.67 -83.58
C ALA A 59 -13.16 7.41 -82.73
N GLN A 60 -12.34 6.47 -83.21
CA GLN A 60 -11.95 5.27 -82.45
C GLN A 60 -11.04 5.60 -81.27
N GLN A 61 -10.03 6.45 -81.47
CA GLN A 61 -9.13 6.87 -80.39
C GLN A 61 -9.89 7.67 -79.31
N ALA A 62 -10.87 8.49 -79.73
CA ALA A 62 -11.73 9.20 -78.78
C ALA A 62 -12.63 8.26 -77.96
N ALA A 63 -13.17 7.20 -78.57
CA ALA A 63 -13.97 6.20 -77.86
C ALA A 63 -13.14 5.36 -76.87
N GLU A 64 -11.92 4.97 -77.26
CA GLU A 64 -10.99 4.23 -76.39
C GLU A 64 -10.48 5.07 -75.22
N PHE A 65 -10.22 6.35 -75.46
CA PHE A 65 -9.85 7.28 -74.39
C PHE A 65 -11.03 7.50 -73.44
N GLN A 66 -12.24 7.69 -73.96
CA GLN A 66 -13.44 7.85 -73.14
C GLN A 66 -13.71 6.61 -72.27
N THR A 67 -13.49 5.40 -72.80
CA THR A 67 -13.57 4.18 -71.98
C THR A 67 -12.51 4.15 -70.89
N THR A 68 -11.30 4.61 -71.18
CA THR A 68 -10.23 4.73 -70.19
C THR A 68 -10.58 5.74 -69.09
N LEU A 69 -11.15 6.90 -69.43
CA LEU A 69 -11.64 7.89 -68.47
C LEU A 69 -12.76 7.33 -67.60
N ASN A 70 -13.73 6.62 -68.20
CA ASN A 70 -14.83 6.00 -67.46
C ASN A 70 -14.32 4.94 -66.46
N THR A 71 -13.29 4.17 -66.84
CA THR A 71 -12.65 3.20 -65.94
C THR A 71 -11.98 3.92 -64.76
N ILE A 72 -11.18 4.95 -65.03
CA ILE A 72 -10.50 5.72 -63.97
C ILE A 72 -11.52 6.34 -63.02
N GLN A 73 -12.59 6.96 -63.52
CA GLN A 73 -13.65 7.51 -62.68
C GLN A 73 -14.32 6.43 -61.83
N SER A 74 -14.54 5.23 -62.36
CA SER A 74 -15.15 4.13 -61.60
C SER A 74 -14.25 3.60 -60.48
N VAL A 75 -12.92 3.59 -60.69
CA VAL A 75 -11.93 3.25 -59.67
C VAL A 75 -11.93 4.32 -58.57
N LEU A 76 -11.96 5.61 -58.95
CA LEU A 76 -12.03 6.73 -58.02
C LEU A 76 -13.30 6.69 -57.15
N ASN A 77 -14.46 6.42 -57.76
CA ASN A 77 -15.71 6.26 -57.02
C ASN A 77 -15.69 5.04 -56.09
N GLY A 78 -15.02 3.95 -56.48
CA GLY A 78 -14.82 2.76 -55.63
C GLY A 78 -13.98 3.04 -54.38
N ILE A 79 -12.97 3.92 -54.51
CA ILE A 79 -12.16 4.42 -53.39
C ILE A 79 -13.01 5.28 -52.44
N GLU A 80 -13.88 6.14 -52.96
CA GLU A 80 -14.79 6.96 -52.14
C GLU A 80 -15.85 6.12 -51.42
N ALA A 81 -16.41 5.08 -52.07
CA ALA A 81 -17.40 4.18 -51.47
C ALA A 81 -16.81 3.28 -50.37
N THR A 82 -15.55 2.85 -50.49
CA THR A 82 -14.87 2.08 -49.44
C THR A 82 -14.49 2.92 -48.23
N ALA A 83 -14.35 4.24 -48.39
CA ALA A 83 -14.14 5.18 -47.28
C ALA A 83 -15.42 5.50 -46.47
N ALA A 84 -16.61 5.17 -46.97
CA ALA A 84 -17.91 5.50 -46.36
C ALA A 84 -18.55 4.37 -45.52
N ILE A 85 -17.87 3.22 -45.34
CA ILE A 85 -18.39 2.10 -44.53
C ILE A 85 -18.09 2.32 -43.03
N GLU A 86 -18.52 3.45 -42.49
CA GLU A 86 -18.72 3.68 -41.05
C GLU A 86 -19.87 4.70 -40.89
N GLY A 87 -21.12 4.26 -41.07
CA GLY A 87 -22.29 5.01 -40.62
C GLY A 87 -23.51 5.02 -41.54
N ASP A 88 -24.50 4.22 -41.13
CA ASP A 88 -25.95 4.37 -41.35
C ASP A 88 -26.59 3.94 -42.69
N GLU A 89 -27.66 3.15 -42.55
CA GLU A 89 -28.50 2.62 -43.62
C GLU A 89 -29.39 3.74 -44.19
N GLY A 90 -29.14 4.13 -45.43
CA GLY A 90 -30.01 5.05 -46.18
C GLY A 90 -29.97 4.77 -47.67
N ALA A 91 -31.02 4.13 -48.18
CA ALA A 91 -31.18 3.82 -49.60
C ALA A 91 -31.18 5.08 -50.47
N GLN A 92 -30.26 5.19 -51.43
CA GLN A 92 -30.38 6.11 -52.55
C GLN A 92 -29.95 5.48 -53.87
N GLN A 93 -30.83 5.68 -54.85
CA GLN A 93 -30.88 5.06 -56.16
C GLN A 93 -29.77 5.59 -57.07
N ASN A 94 -29.17 4.70 -57.87
CA ASN A 94 -28.25 5.02 -58.97
C ASN A 94 -28.90 6.00 -59.97
N PRO A 95 -28.35 7.21 -60.19
CA PRO A 95 -28.65 7.99 -61.38
C PRO A 95 -27.86 7.43 -62.58
N PRO A 96 -28.35 7.56 -63.82
CA PRO A 96 -27.69 7.04 -65.01
C PRO A 96 -26.31 7.69 -65.24
N GLN A 97 -25.31 6.87 -65.55
CA GLN A 97 -23.93 7.26 -65.85
C GLN A 97 -23.86 8.33 -66.96
N SER A 98 -23.49 9.56 -66.60
CA SER A 98 -22.88 10.50 -67.54
C SER A 98 -21.44 10.06 -67.82
N ASN A 99 -20.96 10.26 -69.06
CA ASN A 99 -19.56 10.02 -69.40
C ASN A 99 -18.64 10.85 -68.51
N ALA A 100 -17.56 10.25 -68.01
CA ALA A 100 -16.60 10.93 -67.16
C ALA A 100 -15.95 12.10 -67.91
N THR A 101 -15.96 13.29 -67.31
CA THR A 101 -15.29 14.47 -67.85
C THR A 101 -13.85 14.53 -67.34
N LEU A 102 -12.92 15.04 -68.17
CA LEU A 102 -11.54 15.20 -67.75
C LEU A 102 -11.44 16.15 -66.54
N GLU A 103 -12.23 17.24 -66.51
CA GLU A 103 -12.24 18.14 -65.35
C GLU A 103 -12.64 17.43 -64.06
N GLY A 104 -13.65 16.56 -64.09
CA GLY A 104 -14.09 15.80 -62.91
C GLY A 104 -13.01 14.86 -62.38
N ILE A 105 -12.35 14.12 -63.27
CA ILE A 105 -11.24 13.21 -62.89
C ILE A 105 -10.06 14.00 -62.32
N LEU A 106 -9.71 15.13 -62.95
CA LEU A 106 -8.62 15.99 -62.49
C LEU A 106 -8.91 16.61 -61.12
N GLU A 107 -10.16 17.00 -60.88
CA GLU A 107 -10.59 17.55 -59.59
C GLU A 107 -10.57 16.48 -58.49
N SER A 108 -11.06 15.26 -58.76
CA SER A 108 -10.94 14.12 -57.83
C SER A 108 -9.49 13.76 -57.52
N ILE A 109 -8.61 13.72 -58.51
CA ILE A 109 -7.16 13.44 -58.30
C ILE A 109 -6.49 14.55 -57.49
N LYS A 110 -6.82 15.83 -57.78
CA LYS A 110 -6.30 16.97 -57.01
C LYS A 110 -6.81 16.97 -55.57
N GLY A 111 -8.09 16.67 -55.35
CA GLY A 111 -8.71 16.52 -54.04
C GLY A 111 -8.02 15.44 -53.20
N MET A 112 -7.79 14.26 -53.78
CA MET A 112 -7.07 13.19 -53.08
C MET A 112 -5.61 13.53 -52.74
N ARG A 113 -4.90 14.23 -53.63
CA ARG A 113 -3.53 14.71 -53.32
C ARG A 113 -3.55 15.77 -52.23
N ALA A 114 -4.54 16.66 -52.21
CA ALA A 114 -4.71 17.67 -51.15
C ALA A 114 -5.02 17.00 -49.80
N ASP A 115 -5.90 15.99 -49.78
CA ASP A 115 -6.18 15.17 -48.59
C ASP A 115 -4.94 14.42 -48.10
N PHE A 116 -4.16 13.82 -49.01
CA PHE A 116 -2.95 13.09 -48.64
C PHE A 116 -1.87 14.03 -48.12
N LYS A 117 -1.72 15.22 -48.72
CA LYS A 117 -0.81 16.24 -48.22
C LYS A 117 -1.29 16.81 -46.88
N ALA A 118 -2.60 16.96 -46.68
CA ALA A 118 -3.19 17.31 -45.39
C ALA A 118 -3.09 16.18 -44.35
N MET A 119 -3.00 14.91 -44.75
CA MET A 119 -2.71 13.75 -43.89
C MET A 119 -1.22 13.61 -43.57
N ALA A 120 -0.34 13.95 -44.53
CA ALA A 120 1.12 13.85 -44.39
C ALA A 120 1.74 15.08 -43.68
N GLU A 121 1.14 16.26 -43.80
CA GLU A 121 1.59 17.51 -43.14
C GLU A 121 0.86 17.79 -41.81
N LYS A 122 -0.12 16.97 -41.41
CA LYS A 122 -0.60 16.93 -40.03
C LYS A 122 0.25 15.90 -39.27
N PRO A 123 1.06 16.28 -38.26
CA PRO A 123 1.35 15.33 -37.20
C PRO A 123 -0.01 14.84 -36.72
N ALA A 124 -0.17 13.52 -36.52
CA ALA A 124 -1.42 12.95 -36.00
C ALA A 124 -1.97 13.89 -34.94
N PRO A 125 -3.09 14.60 -35.21
CA PRO A 125 -3.56 15.54 -34.23
C PRO A 125 -3.91 14.68 -33.01
N ASP A 126 -3.25 14.97 -31.90
CA ASP A 126 -3.60 14.52 -30.57
C ASP A 126 -4.95 15.16 -30.24
N VAL A 127 -5.98 14.69 -30.96
CA VAL A 127 -7.37 14.97 -30.63
C VAL A 127 -7.69 13.89 -29.62
N PRO A 128 -7.79 14.23 -28.33
CA PRO A 128 -8.27 13.27 -27.35
C PRO A 128 -9.60 12.75 -27.88
N SER A 129 -9.74 11.43 -28.01
CA SER A 129 -11.04 10.79 -28.19
C SER A 129 -11.88 11.17 -26.97
N GLN A 130 -12.66 12.25 -27.12
CA GLN A 130 -13.28 13.04 -26.06
C GLN A 130 -12.31 13.64 -25.03
N THR A 131 -12.24 14.97 -25.00
CA THR A 131 -12.19 15.70 -23.72
C THR A 131 -13.47 15.36 -22.96
N LEU A 132 -13.47 14.24 -22.25
CA LEU A 132 -14.40 14.06 -21.15
C LEU A 132 -13.98 15.10 -20.11
N ASN A 133 -14.78 16.16 -20.00
CA ASN A 133 -14.79 16.97 -18.79
C ASN A 133 -14.79 15.99 -17.62
N ALA A 134 -13.74 16.07 -16.79
CA ALA A 134 -13.50 15.15 -15.69
C ALA A 134 -14.75 15.09 -14.81
N SER A 135 -15.59 14.09 -15.08
CA SER A 135 -16.66 13.74 -14.18
C SER A 135 -16.00 13.15 -12.95
N PRO A 136 -16.40 13.55 -11.74
CA PRO A 136 -15.82 13.02 -10.52
C PRO A 136 -15.84 11.48 -10.58
N LEU A 137 -14.68 10.89 -10.31
CA LEU A 137 -14.40 9.46 -10.26
C LEU A 137 -15.63 8.62 -9.87
N ASN A 138 -16.21 7.94 -10.85
CA ASN A 138 -17.16 6.87 -10.59
C ASN A 138 -16.38 5.65 -10.09
N ILE A 139 -16.90 5.03 -9.03
CA ILE A 139 -16.44 3.80 -8.37
C ILE A 139 -16.11 2.64 -9.35
N ASN A 140 -16.60 2.67 -10.60
CA ASN A 140 -16.46 1.58 -11.57
C ASN A 140 -15.45 1.79 -12.74
N GLY A 141 -14.62 2.84 -12.75
CA GLY A 141 -13.56 3.00 -13.78
C GLY A 141 -14.04 3.42 -15.19
N PHE A 142 -13.14 3.32 -16.18
CA PHE A 142 -13.38 3.68 -17.60
C PHE A 142 -14.37 2.72 -18.30
N GLY A 143 -14.92 3.13 -19.46
CA GLY A 143 -15.85 2.32 -20.26
C GLY A 143 -15.22 1.05 -20.85
N ASN A 144 -16.04 0.04 -21.15
CA ASN A 144 -15.58 -1.22 -21.73
C ASN A 144 -15.27 -1.09 -23.23
N THR A 145 -14.31 -1.86 -23.74
CA THR A 145 -14.08 -2.07 -25.19
C THR A 145 -14.63 -3.43 -25.62
N PRO A 146 -14.82 -3.71 -26.92
CA PRO A 146 -15.26 -5.02 -27.39
C PRO A 146 -14.31 -6.17 -26.98
N GLU A 147 -13.01 -5.88 -26.89
CA GLU A 147 -11.96 -6.85 -26.59
C GLU A 147 -11.57 -6.90 -25.10
N TYR A 148 -11.75 -5.81 -24.34
CA TYR A 148 -11.30 -5.70 -22.95
C TYR A 148 -12.26 -4.93 -22.02
N LEU A 149 -12.52 -5.50 -20.84
CA LEU A 149 -13.27 -4.90 -19.74
C LEU A 149 -12.53 -3.67 -19.19
N PHE A 150 -13.26 -2.59 -18.94
CA PHE A 150 -12.72 -1.27 -18.54
C PHE A 150 -11.72 -0.65 -19.53
N GLY A 151 -11.62 -1.17 -20.76
CA GLY A 151 -10.69 -0.69 -21.78
C GLY A 151 -9.23 -0.99 -21.49
N VAL A 152 -8.93 -1.96 -20.61
CA VAL A 152 -7.55 -2.31 -20.23
C VAL A 152 -7.06 -3.50 -21.05
N GLU A 153 -6.12 -3.27 -21.97
CA GLU A 153 -5.52 -4.29 -22.85
C GLU A 153 -4.61 -5.27 -22.09
N HIS A 154 -5.19 -6.15 -21.28
CA HIS A 154 -4.48 -7.17 -20.51
C HIS A 154 -5.26 -8.48 -20.47
N PRO A 155 -4.60 -9.66 -20.50
CA PRO A 155 -5.29 -10.97 -20.51
C PRO A 155 -6.29 -11.17 -19.36
N LEU A 156 -6.04 -10.55 -18.20
CA LEU A 156 -6.96 -10.55 -17.05
C LEU A 156 -8.31 -9.88 -17.36
N PHE A 157 -8.31 -8.81 -18.15
CA PHE A 157 -9.49 -8.01 -18.51
C PHE A 157 -10.06 -8.37 -19.88
N SER A 158 -9.49 -9.38 -20.55
CA SER A 158 -9.98 -9.87 -21.84
C SER A 158 -11.48 -10.20 -21.78
N MET A 159 -12.25 -9.63 -22.69
CA MET A 159 -13.65 -9.97 -22.94
C MET A 159 -13.81 -11.37 -23.54
N LYS A 160 -12.73 -12.15 -23.70
CA LYS A 160 -12.81 -13.61 -23.93
C LYS A 160 -13.13 -14.39 -22.64
N ASN A 161 -12.84 -13.81 -21.49
CA ASN A 161 -13.11 -14.45 -20.22
C ASN A 161 -14.56 -14.21 -19.82
N ARG A 162 -15.26 -15.28 -19.43
CA ARG A 162 -16.68 -15.26 -19.05
C ARG A 162 -17.00 -14.19 -18.00
N TRP A 163 -16.19 -14.09 -16.95
CA TRP A 163 -16.39 -13.11 -15.86
C TRP A 163 -16.28 -11.65 -16.33
N ASN A 164 -15.47 -11.38 -17.34
CA ASN A 164 -15.34 -10.04 -17.90
C ASN A 164 -16.52 -9.68 -18.80
N GLN A 165 -17.03 -10.62 -19.60
CA GLN A 165 -18.24 -10.41 -20.40
C GLN A 165 -19.46 -10.14 -19.51
N ILE A 166 -19.59 -10.87 -18.39
CA ILE A 166 -20.65 -10.67 -17.39
C ILE A 166 -20.48 -9.33 -16.66
N ALA A 167 -19.26 -8.97 -16.26
CA ALA A 167 -18.99 -7.68 -15.63
C ALA A 167 -19.30 -6.49 -16.57
N ALA A 168 -19.07 -6.65 -17.87
CA ALA A 168 -19.36 -5.63 -18.88
C ALA A 168 -20.85 -5.50 -19.18
N ASN A 169 -21.56 -6.63 -19.30
CA ASN A 169 -22.99 -6.67 -19.50
C ASN A 169 -23.64 -7.78 -18.65
N PRO A 170 -24.19 -7.42 -17.48
CA PRO A 170 -24.88 -8.36 -16.57
C PRO A 170 -25.98 -9.20 -17.23
N ARG A 171 -26.64 -8.68 -18.27
CA ARG A 171 -27.71 -9.37 -18.99
C ARG A 171 -27.19 -10.47 -19.92
N ALA A 172 -25.91 -10.42 -20.28
CA ALA A 172 -25.29 -11.42 -21.14
C ALA A 172 -25.15 -12.78 -20.43
N ALA A 173 -25.17 -12.82 -19.10
CA ALA A 173 -25.14 -14.06 -18.32
C ALA A 173 -26.28 -15.03 -18.68
N ALA A 174 -27.46 -14.52 -19.05
CA ALA A 174 -28.60 -15.35 -19.45
C ALA A 174 -28.48 -15.96 -20.85
N ALA A 175 -27.57 -15.44 -21.68
CA ALA A 175 -27.34 -15.89 -23.05
C ALA A 175 -26.07 -16.76 -23.18
N MET A 176 -25.28 -16.92 -22.10
CA MET A 176 -24.08 -17.75 -22.07
C MET A 176 -24.40 -19.19 -21.66
N PRO A 177 -23.57 -20.18 -22.07
CA PRO A 177 -23.64 -21.54 -21.56
C PRO A 177 -23.59 -21.58 -20.02
N GLU A 178 -24.01 -22.66 -19.36
CA GLU A 178 -23.77 -22.81 -17.91
C GLU A 178 -22.28 -22.69 -17.57
N VAL A 179 -21.95 -22.20 -16.36
CA VAL A 179 -20.56 -22.11 -15.89
C VAL A 179 -19.94 -23.50 -15.85
N ASP A 180 -18.78 -23.65 -16.48
CA ASP A 180 -17.94 -24.82 -16.29
C ASP A 180 -16.94 -24.54 -15.17
N GLU A 181 -17.24 -25.04 -13.98
CA GLU A 181 -16.42 -24.85 -12.78
C GLU A 181 -14.98 -25.41 -12.95
N GLN A 182 -14.79 -26.43 -13.80
CA GLN A 182 -13.48 -27.06 -14.04
C GLN A 182 -12.62 -26.28 -15.04
N VAL A 183 -13.23 -25.46 -15.90
CA VAL A 183 -12.53 -24.68 -16.93
C VAL A 183 -12.50 -23.19 -16.57
N ASP A 184 -13.66 -22.58 -16.35
CA ASP A 184 -13.79 -21.15 -16.06
C ASP A 184 -13.31 -20.82 -14.64
N GLY A 185 -13.65 -21.66 -13.64
CA GLY A 185 -13.21 -21.49 -12.26
C GLY A 185 -11.69 -21.59 -12.10
N VAL A 186 -11.08 -22.61 -12.69
CA VAL A 186 -9.61 -22.82 -12.66
C VAL A 186 -8.86 -21.68 -13.39
N ALA A 187 -9.37 -21.21 -14.52
CA ALA A 187 -8.75 -20.11 -15.27
C ALA A 187 -8.81 -18.78 -14.50
N PHE A 188 -9.96 -18.47 -13.90
CA PHE A 188 -10.12 -17.29 -13.06
C PHE A 188 -9.26 -17.35 -11.80
N TYR A 189 -9.24 -18.50 -11.12
CA TYR A 189 -8.41 -18.77 -9.95
C TYR A 189 -6.94 -18.43 -10.21
N LYS A 190 -6.42 -18.92 -11.33
CA LYS A 190 -5.05 -18.65 -11.77
C LYS A 190 -4.85 -17.16 -12.02
N ALA A 191 -5.83 -16.48 -12.63
CA ALA A 191 -5.78 -15.06 -12.93
C ALA A 191 -5.78 -14.18 -11.66
N VAL A 192 -6.62 -14.47 -10.65
CA VAL A 192 -6.67 -13.75 -9.37
C VAL A 192 -5.40 -13.98 -8.54
N CYS A 193 -4.92 -15.22 -8.46
CA CYS A 193 -3.65 -15.52 -7.78
C CYS A 193 -2.47 -14.80 -8.45
N ASN A 194 -2.46 -14.72 -9.79
CA ASN A 194 -1.47 -13.96 -10.53
C ASN A 194 -1.62 -12.45 -10.31
N PHE A 195 -2.85 -11.95 -10.17
CA PHE A 195 -3.12 -10.55 -9.82
C PHE A 195 -2.62 -10.21 -8.40
N ALA A 196 -2.84 -11.07 -7.41
CA ALA A 196 -2.31 -10.88 -6.06
C ALA A 196 -0.76 -10.93 -6.02
N LYS A 197 -0.15 -11.86 -6.77
CA LYS A 197 1.32 -11.92 -6.93
C LYS A 197 1.88 -10.67 -7.60
N SER A 198 1.23 -10.19 -8.66
CA SER A 198 1.65 -8.94 -9.33
C SER A 198 1.44 -7.72 -8.44
N LEU A 199 0.41 -7.68 -7.61
CA LEU A 199 0.22 -6.62 -6.61
C LEU A 199 1.34 -6.62 -5.56
N LYS A 200 1.78 -7.79 -5.08
CA LYS A 200 2.98 -7.91 -4.23
C LYS A 200 4.23 -7.41 -4.94
N ASN A 201 4.47 -7.86 -6.18
CA ASN A 201 5.65 -7.46 -6.95
C ASN A 201 5.65 -5.96 -7.25
N ARG A 202 4.49 -5.38 -7.57
CA ARG A 202 4.32 -3.94 -7.79
C ARG A 202 4.57 -3.15 -6.50
N TYR A 203 4.05 -3.61 -5.36
CA TYR A 203 4.35 -3.01 -4.06
C TYR A 203 5.86 -3.00 -3.76
N GLN A 204 6.54 -4.12 -3.99
CA GLN A 204 8.00 -4.23 -3.84
C GLN A 204 8.76 -3.28 -4.77
N TYR A 205 8.35 -3.20 -6.03
CA TYR A 205 8.92 -2.27 -7.00
C TYR A 205 8.76 -0.82 -6.54
N LEU A 206 7.57 -0.41 -6.10
CA LEU A 206 7.33 0.93 -5.58
C LEU A 206 8.18 1.23 -4.34
N GLN A 207 8.37 0.24 -3.45
CA GLN A 207 9.26 0.37 -2.30
C GLN A 207 10.72 0.58 -2.73
N GLN A 208 11.23 -0.22 -3.66
CA GLN A 208 12.61 -0.14 -4.15
C GLN A 208 12.91 1.21 -4.82
N ASN A 209 11.91 1.75 -5.54
CA ASN A 209 12.04 3.03 -6.25
C ASN A 209 11.63 4.24 -5.39
N LYS A 210 11.33 4.07 -4.10
CA LYS A 210 10.89 5.15 -3.18
C LYS A 210 9.61 5.87 -3.64
N MET A 211 8.70 5.16 -4.31
CA MET A 211 7.45 5.66 -4.91
C MET A 211 6.19 5.30 -4.08
N LEU A 212 6.35 4.95 -2.79
CA LEU A 212 5.21 4.63 -1.90
C LEU A 212 4.62 5.88 -1.24
N ASP A 213 4.08 6.78 -2.05
CA ASP A 213 3.29 7.93 -1.60
C ASP A 213 1.82 7.71 -1.99
N ALA A 214 0.94 7.57 -1.00
CA ALA A 214 -0.46 7.24 -1.23
C ALA A 214 -1.23 8.33 -2.01
N PRO A 215 -1.12 9.64 -1.68
CA PRO A 215 -1.59 10.72 -2.54
C PRO A 215 -1.04 10.68 -3.97
N ALA A 216 0.26 10.46 -4.15
CA ALA A 216 0.88 10.47 -5.48
C ALA A 216 0.48 9.23 -6.31
N LEU A 217 0.38 8.06 -5.69
CA LEU A 217 -0.12 6.82 -6.31
C LEU A 217 -1.60 6.93 -6.68
N ALA A 218 -2.44 7.50 -5.80
CA ALA A 218 -3.86 7.72 -6.08
C ALA A 218 -4.09 8.70 -7.24
N LYS A 219 -3.15 9.63 -7.45
CA LYS A 219 -3.13 10.57 -8.59
C LYS A 219 -2.51 9.97 -9.86
N GLY A 220 -1.95 8.77 -9.80
CA GLY A 220 -1.23 8.19 -10.95
C GLY A 220 0.12 8.82 -11.25
N THR A 221 0.73 9.53 -10.28
CA THR A 221 1.97 10.32 -10.47
C THR A 221 3.16 9.46 -10.93
N TYR A 222 3.12 8.17 -10.62
CA TYR A 222 4.18 7.19 -10.89
C TYR A 222 3.83 6.23 -12.04
N ALA A 223 2.81 6.55 -12.83
CA ALA A 223 2.33 5.73 -13.94
C ALA A 223 3.37 5.57 -15.07
N THR A 224 4.36 6.46 -15.16
CA THR A 224 5.41 6.43 -16.17
C THR A 224 6.76 6.07 -15.56
N ASN A 225 7.00 4.77 -15.37
CA ASN A 225 8.37 4.26 -15.39
C ASN A 225 8.45 3.18 -16.46
N TYR A 226 9.21 3.48 -17.52
CA TYR A 226 9.40 2.64 -18.70
C TYR A 226 10.48 1.56 -18.51
N ASP A 227 11.21 1.56 -17.39
CA ASP A 227 12.24 0.55 -17.10
C ASP A 227 11.56 -0.78 -16.72
N GLY A 228 11.32 -1.60 -17.74
CA GLY A 228 10.69 -2.92 -17.66
C GLY A 228 9.51 -3.14 -18.62
N VAL A 229 9.14 -2.13 -19.43
CA VAL A 229 7.94 -2.15 -20.29
C VAL A 229 8.25 -2.52 -21.75
N ASP A 230 9.52 -2.67 -22.15
CA ASP A 230 9.87 -3.05 -23.53
C ASP A 230 9.32 -4.44 -23.94
N ASN A 231 8.95 -5.28 -22.98
CA ASN A 231 8.36 -6.61 -23.22
C ASN A 231 6.90 -6.76 -22.79
N ALA A 232 6.22 -5.68 -22.36
CA ALA A 232 4.87 -5.76 -21.80
C ALA A 232 3.76 -5.30 -22.76
N GLY A 233 4.09 -4.76 -23.93
CA GLY A 233 3.11 -4.43 -24.97
C GLY A 233 1.99 -3.49 -24.51
N VAL A 234 2.31 -2.52 -23.65
CA VAL A 234 1.36 -1.50 -23.20
C VAL A 234 1.58 -0.28 -24.09
N GLY A 235 0.69 -0.10 -25.08
CA GLY A 235 0.73 1.04 -26.00
C GLY A 235 0.50 2.38 -25.29
N ASP A 236 0.79 3.47 -26.01
CA ASP A 236 0.87 4.87 -25.60
C ASP A 236 -0.41 5.46 -24.95
N GLN A 237 -0.79 4.98 -23.76
CA GLN A 237 -1.92 5.51 -22.98
C GLN A 237 -1.58 5.65 -21.49
N PHE A 238 -2.07 6.74 -20.87
CA PHE A 238 -1.90 7.01 -19.45
C PHE A 238 -2.80 6.10 -18.61
N VAL A 239 -2.24 5.03 -18.05
CA VAL A 239 -2.95 4.08 -17.19
C VAL A 239 -2.49 4.25 -15.74
N VAL A 240 -3.38 4.72 -14.86
CA VAL A 240 -3.17 4.46 -13.42
C VAL A 240 -3.39 2.98 -13.20
N LEU A 241 -2.32 2.24 -12.92
CA LEU A 241 -2.42 0.81 -12.60
C LEU A 241 -3.44 0.64 -11.46
N ARG A 242 -4.54 -0.11 -11.69
CA ARG A 242 -5.56 -0.41 -10.66
C ARG A 242 -4.93 -1.01 -9.39
N GLN A 243 -3.78 -1.67 -9.55
CA GLN A 243 -2.93 -2.13 -8.44
C GLN A 243 -2.40 -0.97 -7.60
N ASP A 244 -1.90 0.10 -8.22
CA ASP A 244 -1.43 1.31 -7.54
C ASP A 244 -2.58 2.02 -6.83
N ALA A 245 -3.79 2.02 -7.38
CA ALA A 245 -4.98 2.58 -6.72
C ALA A 245 -5.45 1.73 -5.52
N LEU A 246 -5.45 0.40 -5.62
CA LEU A 246 -5.77 -0.50 -4.51
C LEU A 246 -4.71 -0.42 -3.41
N ILE A 247 -3.43 -0.43 -3.79
CA ILE A 247 -2.30 -0.21 -2.87
C ILE A 247 -2.45 1.16 -2.22
N ALA A 248 -2.71 2.23 -2.97
CA ALA A 248 -2.89 3.58 -2.42
C ALA A 248 -4.03 3.64 -1.42
N ARG A 249 -5.16 2.98 -1.68
CA ARG A 249 -6.31 2.96 -0.76
C ARG A 249 -6.01 2.20 0.53
N VAL A 250 -5.24 1.12 0.47
CA VAL A 250 -4.75 0.41 1.67
C VAL A 250 -3.65 1.23 2.37
N LEU A 251 -2.77 1.89 1.62
CA LEU A 251 -1.70 2.76 2.15
C LEU A 251 -2.24 4.02 2.82
N GLN A 252 -3.37 4.59 2.38
CA GLN A 252 -4.02 5.74 3.01
C GLN A 252 -4.39 5.49 4.48
N VAL A 253 -4.54 4.22 4.86
CA VAL A 253 -4.86 3.79 6.22
C VAL A 253 -3.60 3.60 7.07
N ARG A 254 -2.38 3.74 6.51
CA ARG A 254 -1.12 3.60 7.25
C ARG A 254 -0.77 4.85 8.04
N ASP A 255 -1.12 4.84 9.32
CA ASP A 255 -0.67 5.86 10.27
C ASP A 255 0.72 5.56 10.85
N MET A 256 0.99 4.31 11.27
CA MET A 256 2.17 4.03 12.11
C MET A 256 3.50 4.02 11.35
N THR A 257 3.51 3.57 10.09
CA THR A 257 4.72 3.52 9.25
C THR A 257 5.19 4.88 8.76
N GLN A 258 4.40 5.93 9.00
CA GLN A 258 4.79 7.31 8.73
C GLN A 258 5.73 7.84 9.83
N PHE A 259 5.63 7.28 11.04
CA PHE A 259 6.42 7.71 12.21
C PHE A 259 7.64 6.82 12.46
N PHE A 260 7.58 5.55 12.04
CA PHE A 260 8.65 4.56 12.22
C PHE A 260 8.92 3.82 10.90
N PRO A 261 10.19 3.69 10.48
CA PRO A 261 10.53 2.97 9.25
C PRO A 261 10.28 1.46 9.38
N VAL A 262 10.10 0.80 8.24
CA VAL A 262 9.95 -0.65 8.13
C VAL A 262 11.24 -1.24 7.55
N ALA A 263 11.86 -2.19 8.24
CA ALA A 263 13.05 -2.91 7.82
C ALA A 263 12.68 -4.33 7.36
N TYR A 264 13.29 -4.78 6.27
CA TYR A 264 12.97 -6.05 5.59
C TYR A 264 14.09 -7.09 5.71
N GLY A 265 13.78 -8.36 5.46
CA GLY A 265 14.76 -9.46 5.43
C GLY A 265 14.88 -10.26 6.72
N TYR A 266 13.99 -10.05 7.70
CA TYR A 266 14.02 -10.75 8.99
C TYR A 266 13.18 -12.02 8.97
N GLN A 267 13.81 -13.20 9.01
CA GLN A 267 13.10 -14.48 9.00
C GLN A 267 12.53 -14.85 10.38
N ASP A 268 13.34 -14.82 11.43
CA ASP A 268 12.85 -15.11 12.79
C ASP A 268 13.40 -14.10 13.80
N ARG A 269 14.69 -13.76 13.70
CA ARG A 269 15.37 -12.79 14.57
C ARG A 269 16.37 -11.94 13.79
N GLY A 270 16.58 -10.72 14.26
CA GLY A 270 17.61 -9.80 13.79
C GLY A 270 18.55 -9.44 14.93
N LEU A 271 19.85 -9.59 14.73
CA LEU A 271 20.85 -9.19 15.71
C LEU A 271 21.50 -7.88 15.29
N VAL A 272 21.41 -6.87 16.15
CA VAL A 272 22.05 -5.58 15.97
C VAL A 272 23.21 -5.49 16.96
N PHE A 273 24.42 -5.22 16.46
CA PHE A 273 25.60 -5.00 17.30
C PHE A 273 25.77 -3.50 17.56
N ASN A 274 25.83 -3.15 18.83
CA ASN A 274 26.04 -1.79 19.32
C ASN A 274 27.43 -1.74 19.95
N ALA A 275 28.28 -0.83 19.46
CA ALA A 275 29.60 -0.61 20.01
C ALA A 275 29.57 0.65 20.88
N PHE A 276 29.99 0.50 22.14
CA PHE A 276 30.18 1.58 23.10
C PHE A 276 31.68 1.82 23.26
N PHE A 277 32.09 3.08 23.16
CA PHE A 277 33.48 3.49 23.32
C PHE A 277 33.60 4.33 24.58
N ASP A 278 34.55 3.99 25.44
CA ASP A 278 34.97 4.88 26.54
C ASP A 278 35.78 6.06 25.96
N GLU A 279 36.21 7.00 26.82
CA GLU A 279 37.10 8.09 26.40
C GLU A 279 38.38 7.54 25.74
N VAL A 280 38.49 7.76 24.42
CA VAL A 280 39.62 7.28 23.59
C VAL A 280 40.78 8.28 23.49
N SER A 281 40.58 9.54 23.89
CA SER A 281 41.58 10.59 23.81
C SER A 281 42.26 10.86 25.17
N GLN A 282 43.57 11.12 25.14
CA GLN A 282 44.37 11.53 26.29
C GLN A 282 45.45 12.54 25.90
N ALA A 283 45.94 13.32 26.87
CA ALA A 283 47.09 14.19 26.69
C ALA A 283 48.35 13.38 26.31
N TYR A 284 49.26 13.98 25.54
CA TYR A 284 50.47 13.30 25.07
C TYR A 284 51.32 12.81 26.25
N GLN A 285 51.60 11.49 26.29
CA GLN A 285 52.49 10.85 27.23
C GLN A 285 53.37 9.83 26.49
N ALA A 286 54.67 9.79 26.81
CA ALA A 286 55.59 8.83 26.24
C ALA A 286 55.40 7.44 26.89
N GLY A 287 55.26 6.38 26.08
CA GLY A 287 55.12 4.99 26.52
C GLY A 287 53.92 4.27 25.88
N GLU A 288 53.77 2.97 26.17
CA GLU A 288 52.62 2.13 25.73
C GLU A 288 51.41 2.28 26.67
N VAL A 289 51.03 3.52 26.96
CA VAL A 289 49.84 3.82 27.78
C VAL A 289 48.66 4.03 26.84
N PHE A 290 47.84 2.99 26.67
CA PHE A 290 46.64 3.04 25.84
C PHE A 290 45.42 3.45 26.69
N LYS A 291 44.60 4.36 26.17
CA LYS A 291 43.30 4.76 26.74
C LYS A 291 42.19 4.41 25.73
N GLY A 292 41.02 4.03 26.24
CA GLY A 292 39.86 3.63 25.44
C GLY A 292 39.57 2.13 25.58
N GLY A 293 38.41 1.82 26.14
CA GLY A 293 37.76 0.51 26.07
C GLY A 293 36.68 0.52 25.00
N MET A 294 36.53 -0.59 24.28
CA MET A 294 35.38 -0.82 23.39
C MET A 294 34.58 -1.99 23.92
N LYS A 295 33.30 -1.74 24.22
CA LYS A 295 32.34 -2.79 24.62
C LYS A 295 31.32 -2.99 23.51
N ILE A 296 31.25 -4.21 22.97
CA ILE A 296 30.23 -4.57 21.98
C ILE A 296 29.11 -5.30 22.71
N GLU A 297 27.89 -4.81 22.55
CA GLU A 297 26.68 -5.46 23.05
C GLU A 297 25.71 -5.72 21.91
N ASN A 298 24.93 -6.79 22.04
CA ASN A 298 23.99 -7.22 21.03
C ASN A 298 22.54 -7.00 21.49
N HIS A 299 21.76 -6.39 20.61
CA HIS A 299 20.30 -6.28 20.75
C HIS A 299 19.61 -7.20 19.77
N MET A 300 18.55 -7.87 20.21
CA MET A 300 17.85 -8.86 19.38
C MET A 300 16.39 -8.47 19.13
N GLY A 301 16.11 -8.11 17.89
CA GLY A 301 14.77 -8.01 17.34
C GLY A 301 14.22 -9.39 16.96
N TYR A 302 12.90 -9.55 16.96
CA TYR A 302 12.24 -10.78 16.52
C TYR A 302 10.97 -10.47 15.74
N VAL A 303 10.54 -11.43 14.93
CA VAL A 303 9.29 -11.38 14.17
C VAL A 303 8.41 -12.56 14.55
N ASP A 304 7.10 -12.34 14.49
CA ASP A 304 6.08 -13.35 14.74
C ASP A 304 5.29 -13.64 13.45
N ASP A 305 4.81 -14.87 13.30
CA ASP A 305 3.96 -15.26 12.18
C ASP A 305 2.53 -14.73 12.41
N ALA A 306 2.09 -13.83 11.53
CA ALA A 306 0.74 -13.31 11.49
C ALA A 306 -0.03 -13.90 10.29
N MET A 307 -1.34 -14.10 10.47
CA MET A 307 -2.19 -14.64 9.42
C MET A 307 -3.59 -14.04 9.46
N ILE A 308 -4.22 -13.99 8.28
CA ILE A 308 -5.65 -13.74 8.13
C ILE A 308 -6.24 -14.92 7.36
N LYS A 309 -7.38 -15.41 7.84
CA LYS A 309 -8.17 -16.46 7.18
C LYS A 309 -9.61 -16.00 7.09
N MET A 310 -10.20 -16.22 5.94
CA MET A 310 -11.60 -15.93 5.65
C MET A 310 -12.23 -17.17 5.03
N GLU A 311 -13.47 -17.42 5.42
CA GLU A 311 -14.35 -18.38 4.79
C GLU A 311 -15.65 -17.67 4.48
N TRP A 312 -15.99 -17.62 3.20
CA TRP A 312 -17.26 -17.09 2.75
C TRP A 312 -18.23 -18.27 2.63
N GLY A 313 -19.36 -18.18 3.34
CA GLY A 313 -20.40 -19.21 3.37
C GLY A 313 -21.11 -19.38 2.02
N PRO A 314 -22.16 -20.23 1.96
CA PRO A 314 -22.92 -20.45 0.73
C PRO A 314 -23.43 -19.11 0.21
N MET A 315 -22.87 -18.66 -0.89
CA MET A 315 -23.09 -17.31 -1.42
C MET A 315 -24.56 -17.07 -1.80
N LYS A 316 -25.31 -18.15 -2.05
CA LYS A 316 -26.78 -18.17 -2.27
C LYS A 316 -27.61 -17.79 -1.03
N GLU A 317 -27.09 -17.98 0.18
CA GLU A 317 -27.74 -17.51 1.41
C GLU A 317 -27.45 -16.03 1.70
N LEU A 318 -26.25 -15.56 1.34
CA LEU A 318 -25.88 -14.14 1.37
C LEU A 318 -26.68 -13.33 0.35
N GLU A 319 -26.96 -13.91 -0.83
CA GLU A 319 -27.85 -13.37 -1.87
C GLU A 319 -29.23 -12.98 -1.33
N ARG A 320 -29.85 -13.87 -0.54
CA ARG A 320 -31.20 -13.64 0.03
C ARG A 320 -31.23 -12.63 1.17
N LYS A 321 -30.09 -12.35 1.83
CA LYS A 321 -30.10 -11.63 3.12
C LYS A 321 -29.87 -10.12 3.03
N TYR A 322 -29.10 -9.53 2.08
CA TYR A 322 -29.01 -8.05 2.06
C TYR A 322 -28.34 -7.31 0.87
N ILE A 323 -28.15 -7.82 -0.35
CA ILE A 323 -27.49 -6.99 -1.38
C ILE A 323 -28.02 -7.21 -2.81
N GLY A 324 -29.20 -6.65 -3.11
CA GLY A 324 -29.72 -6.58 -4.48
C GLY A 324 -29.00 -5.57 -5.39
N TYR A 325 -28.25 -4.61 -4.84
CA TYR A 325 -27.62 -3.53 -5.60
C TYR A 325 -26.20 -3.85 -6.14
N LEU A 326 -25.45 -4.74 -5.48
CA LEU A 326 -24.15 -5.22 -5.99
C LEU A 326 -24.29 -6.48 -6.87
N ASN A 327 -25.51 -7.01 -7.03
CA ASN A 327 -25.74 -8.22 -7.80
C ASN A 327 -25.81 -7.89 -9.29
N LYS A 328 -24.69 -8.07 -9.99
CA LYS A 328 -24.56 -7.91 -11.45
C LYS A 328 -24.36 -9.23 -12.20
N GLU A 329 -24.43 -10.38 -11.51
CA GLU A 329 -23.96 -11.69 -12.03
C GLU A 329 -25.05 -12.78 -12.04
N GLY A 330 -26.33 -12.43 -12.21
CA GLY A 330 -27.42 -13.40 -12.46
C GLY A 330 -27.59 -14.49 -11.38
N SER A 331 -27.84 -15.74 -11.76
CA SER A 331 -28.15 -16.88 -10.85
C SER A 331 -26.95 -17.75 -10.46
N ASP A 332 -25.73 -17.32 -10.78
CA ASP A 332 -24.49 -18.05 -10.44
C ASP A 332 -24.33 -18.21 -8.91
N PRO A 333 -24.00 -19.41 -8.39
CA PRO A 333 -23.72 -19.59 -6.97
C PRO A 333 -22.57 -18.72 -6.46
N ILE A 334 -21.51 -18.41 -7.23
CA ILE A 334 -20.39 -17.59 -6.74
C ILE A 334 -20.48 -16.16 -7.27
N LYS A 335 -20.44 -15.16 -6.37
CA LYS A 335 -20.53 -13.73 -6.71
C LYS A 335 -19.17 -13.03 -6.56
N TRP A 336 -18.47 -12.81 -7.66
CA TRP A 336 -17.06 -12.41 -7.64
C TRP A 336 -16.84 -10.91 -7.39
N THR A 337 -17.72 -10.04 -7.89
CA THR A 337 -17.75 -8.61 -7.52
C THR A 337 -17.95 -8.41 -6.01
N MET A 338 -18.74 -9.27 -5.37
CA MET A 338 -18.92 -9.27 -3.91
C MET A 338 -17.66 -9.75 -3.19
N ILE A 339 -16.95 -10.74 -3.74
CA ILE A 339 -15.65 -11.19 -3.22
C ILE A 339 -14.58 -10.10 -3.35
N GLU A 340 -14.51 -9.35 -4.46
CA GLU A 340 -13.55 -8.23 -4.61
C GLU A 340 -13.82 -7.14 -3.57
N TYR A 341 -15.08 -6.74 -3.39
CA TYR A 341 -15.47 -5.76 -2.38
C TYR A 341 -15.14 -6.23 -0.96
N GLN A 342 -15.43 -7.50 -0.65
CA GLN A 342 -15.10 -8.08 0.65
C GLN A 342 -13.60 -8.18 0.87
N LEU A 343 -12.82 -8.55 -0.15
CA LEU A 343 -11.37 -8.62 -0.10
C LEU A 343 -10.76 -7.24 0.21
N LEU A 344 -11.21 -6.19 -0.47
CA LEU A 344 -10.76 -4.82 -0.22
C LEU A 344 -11.06 -4.37 1.22
N ASN A 345 -12.27 -4.63 1.71
CA ASN A 345 -12.64 -4.27 3.08
C ASN A 345 -11.87 -5.08 4.12
N THR A 346 -11.60 -6.36 3.86
CA THR A 346 -10.75 -7.17 4.73
C THR A 346 -9.34 -6.63 4.76
N LEU A 347 -8.72 -6.34 3.62
CA LEU A 347 -7.35 -5.80 3.58
C LEU A 347 -7.25 -4.43 4.27
N THR A 348 -8.28 -3.60 4.13
CA THR A 348 -8.40 -2.33 4.85
C THR A 348 -8.48 -2.54 6.37
N THR A 349 -9.32 -3.48 6.81
CA THR A 349 -9.47 -3.83 8.23
C THR A 349 -8.18 -4.43 8.80
N ALA A 350 -7.55 -5.33 8.05
CA ALA A 350 -6.26 -5.94 8.35
C ALA A 350 -5.18 -4.88 8.58
N GLN A 351 -5.13 -3.85 7.74
CA GLN A 351 -4.17 -2.75 7.87
C GLN A 351 -4.42 -1.93 9.15
N VAL A 352 -5.68 -1.66 9.50
CA VAL A 352 -6.05 -1.00 10.77
C VAL A 352 -5.64 -1.85 11.97
N GLU A 353 -5.92 -3.15 11.93
CA GLU A 353 -5.55 -4.10 12.98
C GLU A 353 -4.04 -4.18 13.15
N GLN A 354 -3.29 -4.24 12.04
CA GLN A 354 -1.84 -4.20 12.05
C GLN A 354 -1.32 -2.90 12.69
N ASN A 355 -1.89 -1.74 12.39
CA ASN A 355 -1.48 -0.47 13.02
C ASN A 355 -1.73 -0.48 14.54
N LYS A 356 -2.90 -0.95 14.98
CA LYS A 356 -3.22 -1.09 16.41
C LYS A 356 -2.26 -2.06 17.11
N ARG A 357 -1.91 -3.16 16.44
CA ARG A 357 -1.00 -4.19 16.93
C ARG A 357 0.46 -3.71 16.96
N ARG A 358 0.92 -2.96 15.96
CA ARG A 358 2.25 -2.32 15.97
C ARG A 358 2.45 -1.39 17.16
N MET A 359 1.38 -0.79 17.69
CA MET A 359 1.45 0.01 18.91
C MET A 359 1.29 -0.84 20.19
N ARG A 360 0.20 -1.61 20.30
CA ARG A 360 -0.24 -2.29 21.54
C ARG A 360 -0.37 -3.81 21.45
N GLY A 361 0.19 -4.43 20.43
CA GLY A 361 0.17 -5.88 20.25
C GLY A 361 1.21 -6.55 21.13
N ILE A 362 0.90 -7.75 21.59
CA ILE A 362 1.85 -8.63 22.26
C ILE A 362 1.64 -10.04 21.76
N TYR A 363 2.68 -10.68 21.26
CA TYR A 363 2.52 -12.03 20.74
C TYR A 363 2.15 -13.01 21.86
N VAL A 364 1.08 -13.78 21.59
CA VAL A 364 0.66 -14.91 22.43
C VAL A 364 0.20 -16.02 21.50
N LYS A 365 0.82 -17.20 21.66
CA LYS A 365 0.45 -18.38 20.88
C LYS A 365 -1.04 -18.69 21.04
N PRO A 366 -1.81 -18.80 19.93
CA PRO A 366 -3.23 -19.05 20.01
C PRO A 366 -3.52 -20.45 20.57
N GLU A 367 -4.65 -20.56 21.27
CA GLU A 367 -5.16 -21.85 21.72
C GLU A 367 -5.60 -22.70 20.52
N LYS A 368 -5.36 -24.01 20.60
CA LYS A 368 -5.69 -24.92 19.51
C LYS A 368 -7.21 -24.92 19.28
N GLY A 369 -7.62 -24.55 18.06
CA GLY A 369 -9.03 -24.54 17.66
C GLY A 369 -9.81 -23.30 18.07
N VAL A 370 -9.20 -22.31 18.72
CA VAL A 370 -9.86 -21.06 19.14
C VAL A 370 -9.26 -19.88 18.39
N ALA A 371 -10.11 -19.00 17.87
CA ALA A 371 -9.66 -17.78 17.22
C ALA A 371 -8.96 -16.86 18.24
N GLY A 372 -7.71 -16.50 17.97
CA GLY A 372 -6.95 -15.56 18.79
C GLY A 372 -7.39 -14.11 18.55
N SER A 373 -7.10 -13.25 19.52
CA SER A 373 -7.26 -11.80 19.32
C SER A 373 -6.28 -11.29 18.27
N TYR A 374 -6.70 -10.36 17.40
CA TYR A 374 -5.81 -9.72 16.42
C TYR A 374 -4.62 -9.03 17.08
N ARG A 375 -4.73 -8.60 18.36
CA ARG A 375 -3.62 -7.97 19.10
C ARG A 375 -2.51 -8.96 19.45
N ASN A 376 -2.81 -10.25 19.44
CA ASN A 376 -1.90 -11.29 19.88
C ASN A 376 -1.03 -11.87 18.76
N ALA A 377 -1.17 -11.36 17.52
CA ALA A 377 -0.46 -11.91 16.37
C ALA A 377 1.00 -11.42 16.24
N GLY A 378 1.39 -10.37 16.97
CA GLY A 378 2.73 -9.81 16.91
C GLY A 378 2.98 -8.78 18.00
N THR A 379 4.25 -8.50 18.28
CA THR A 379 4.65 -7.60 19.38
C THR A 379 4.90 -6.18 18.88
N GLY A 380 4.25 -5.20 19.52
CA GLY A 380 4.32 -3.78 19.18
C GLY A 380 5.24 -2.96 20.09
N ILE A 381 5.26 -1.64 19.85
CA ILE A 381 6.18 -0.68 20.49
C ILE A 381 6.07 -0.70 22.02
N LEU A 382 4.87 -0.60 22.59
CA LEU A 382 4.72 -0.46 24.05
C LEU A 382 5.26 -1.66 24.83
N TYR A 383 4.97 -2.88 24.37
CA TYR A 383 5.50 -4.09 25.00
C TYR A 383 6.97 -4.32 24.68
N THR A 384 7.46 -3.83 23.53
CA THR A 384 8.89 -3.85 23.20
C THR A 384 9.69 -2.93 24.13
N LEU A 385 9.17 -1.73 24.41
CA LEU A 385 9.74 -0.80 25.39
C LEU A 385 9.69 -1.39 26.80
N LEU A 386 8.55 -1.96 27.22
CA LEU A 386 8.46 -2.64 28.52
C LEU A 386 9.47 -3.79 28.62
N ARG A 387 9.65 -4.57 27.55
CA ARG A 387 10.67 -5.62 27.50
C ARG A 387 12.07 -5.04 27.70
N TYR A 388 12.41 -3.91 27.05
CA TYR A 388 13.70 -3.26 27.24
C TYR A 388 13.90 -2.77 28.68
N VAL A 389 12.85 -2.29 29.36
CA VAL A 389 12.90 -1.99 30.80
C VAL A 389 13.19 -3.25 31.61
N HIS A 390 12.45 -4.35 31.35
CA HIS A 390 12.63 -5.63 32.04
C HIS A 390 13.97 -6.33 31.75
N GLN A 391 14.63 -5.96 30.63
CA GLN A 391 15.96 -6.46 30.25
C GLN A 391 17.10 -5.56 30.75
N TYR A 392 16.76 -4.45 31.43
CA TYR A 392 17.69 -3.42 31.89
C TYR A 392 18.48 -2.78 30.74
N ASP A 393 17.81 -2.57 29.61
CA ASP A 393 18.36 -1.86 28.43
C ASP A 393 18.04 -0.36 28.46
N ILE A 394 16.94 0.01 29.11
CA ILE A 394 16.49 1.41 29.26
C ILE A 394 15.99 1.63 30.68
N LYS A 395 16.39 2.75 31.27
CA LYS A 395 15.90 3.24 32.55
C LYS A 395 14.79 4.26 32.34
N PRO A 396 13.53 3.98 32.77
CA PRO A 396 12.46 4.97 32.72
C PRO A 396 12.71 6.13 33.68
N HIS A 397 12.24 7.32 33.29
CA HIS A 397 12.15 8.49 34.15
C HIS A 397 10.92 8.37 35.07
N THR A 398 11.10 8.58 36.38
CA THR A 398 10.11 8.21 37.42
C THR A 398 9.48 9.38 38.16
N GLY A 399 9.73 10.63 37.75
CA GLY A 399 9.19 11.84 38.38
C GLY A 399 7.66 11.86 38.38
N ASP A 400 7.08 12.15 39.54
CA ASP A 400 5.63 12.09 39.78
C ASP A 400 4.85 13.11 38.93
N GLU A 401 5.52 14.19 38.51
CA GLU A 401 4.98 15.30 37.73
C GLU A 401 4.59 14.90 36.31
N TYR A 402 5.28 13.90 35.74
CA TYR A 402 5.11 13.49 34.34
C TYR A 402 4.85 12.00 34.16
N ARG A 403 4.95 11.20 35.22
CA ARG A 403 4.59 9.78 35.23
C ARG A 403 3.13 9.55 34.81
N SER A 404 2.27 10.47 35.22
CA SER A 404 0.88 10.57 34.81
C SER A 404 0.51 12.04 34.63
N TYR A 405 -0.53 12.32 33.87
CA TYR A 405 -1.01 13.68 33.69
C TYR A 405 -2.51 13.72 33.43
N THR A 406 -3.08 14.87 33.70
CA THR A 406 -4.48 15.19 33.40
C THR A 406 -4.54 16.16 32.23
N GLN A 407 -5.75 16.49 31.76
CA GLN A 407 -5.94 17.54 30.77
C GLN A 407 -5.26 18.87 31.20
N ALA A 408 -5.34 19.25 32.47
CA ALA A 408 -4.80 20.52 32.95
C ALA A 408 -3.28 20.52 33.12
N THR A 409 -2.69 19.37 33.45
CA THR A 409 -1.25 19.25 33.76
C THR A 409 -0.42 18.74 32.57
N PHE A 410 -1.04 18.47 31.42
CA PHE A 410 -0.33 17.83 30.31
C PHE A 410 0.85 18.65 29.75
N LEU A 411 0.71 19.96 29.59
CA LEU A 411 1.79 20.82 29.11
C LEU A 411 2.98 20.87 30.09
N PRO A 412 2.77 21.22 31.37
CA PRO A 412 3.89 21.25 32.33
C PRO A 412 4.53 19.87 32.53
N ALA A 413 3.74 18.78 32.49
CA ALA A 413 4.28 17.42 32.57
C ALA A 413 5.27 17.11 31.42
N VAL A 414 4.95 17.52 30.17
CA VAL A 414 5.85 17.31 29.03
C VAL A 414 7.11 18.18 29.15
N GLN A 415 6.97 19.42 29.62
CA GLN A 415 8.11 20.32 29.83
C GLN A 415 9.05 19.77 30.91
N GLU A 416 8.48 19.29 32.02
CA GLU A 416 9.24 18.70 33.12
C GLU A 416 9.94 17.41 32.67
N PHE A 417 9.26 16.53 31.93
CA PHE A 417 9.89 15.34 31.37
C PHE A 417 11.09 15.67 30.48
N ILE A 418 10.98 16.68 29.62
CA ILE A 418 12.10 17.11 28.75
C ILE A 418 13.21 17.76 29.55
N ALA A 419 12.88 18.55 30.58
CA ALA A 419 13.86 19.15 31.48
C ALA A 419 14.64 18.07 32.25
N ASP A 420 13.96 17.05 32.77
CA ASP A 420 14.56 15.94 33.49
C ASP A 420 15.44 15.05 32.59
N VAL A 421 15.03 14.83 31.33
CA VAL A 421 15.91 14.16 30.35
C VAL A 421 17.16 15.01 30.08
N ARG A 422 17.01 16.34 29.91
CA ARG A 422 18.12 17.26 29.66
C ARG A 422 19.11 17.36 30.82
N SER A 423 18.65 17.24 32.07
CA SER A 423 19.53 17.22 33.25
C SER A 423 20.21 15.86 33.44
N SER A 424 19.65 14.79 32.85
CA SER A 424 20.13 13.41 32.99
C SER A 424 21.14 12.98 31.91
N VAL A 425 21.22 13.70 30.79
CA VAL A 425 22.21 13.43 29.74
C VAL A 425 23.59 13.96 30.13
N THR A 426 24.65 13.23 29.75
CA THR A 426 26.03 13.64 29.99
C THR A 426 26.47 14.74 29.02
N GLU A 427 27.57 15.45 29.33
CA GLU A 427 28.09 16.56 28.50
C GLU A 427 28.39 16.15 27.05
N ASP A 428 28.70 14.87 26.82
CA ASP A 428 29.02 14.32 25.51
C ASP A 428 27.79 13.88 24.69
N MET A 429 26.59 13.94 25.26
CA MET A 429 25.35 13.49 24.61
C MET A 429 24.55 14.66 24.03
N ASP A 430 24.45 14.68 22.71
CA ASP A 430 23.56 15.60 21.99
C ASP A 430 22.17 14.99 21.78
N ILE A 431 21.13 15.73 22.18
CA ILE A 431 19.72 15.36 22.00
C ILE A 431 18.98 16.28 21.01
N ASP A 432 19.69 17.13 20.28
CA ASP A 432 19.09 18.10 19.35
C ASP A 432 18.32 17.43 18.19
N GLN A 433 18.67 16.19 17.85
CA GLN A 433 17.98 15.41 16.82
C GLN A 433 16.80 14.58 17.35
N HIS A 434 16.54 14.61 18.66
CA HIS A 434 15.47 13.82 19.26
C HIS A 434 14.13 14.53 19.13
N CYS A 435 13.10 13.74 18.86
CA CYS A 435 11.72 14.19 18.86
C CYS A 435 11.00 13.59 20.07
N VAL A 436 10.06 14.34 20.64
CA VAL A 436 9.15 13.82 21.65
C VAL A 436 7.91 13.24 20.99
N TYR A 437 7.53 12.04 21.40
CA TYR A 437 6.41 11.28 20.90
C TYR A 437 5.30 11.30 21.95
N LEU A 438 4.17 11.90 21.59
CA LEU A 438 3.06 12.16 22.51
C LEU A 438 1.75 11.56 21.99
N ASN A 439 0.80 11.32 22.89
CA ASN A 439 -0.48 10.72 22.54
C ASN A 439 -1.36 11.67 21.71
N LYS A 440 -1.68 11.27 20.46
CA LYS A 440 -2.54 12.04 19.54
C LYS A 440 -3.93 12.34 20.11
N ASN A 441 -4.48 11.47 20.96
CA ASN A 441 -5.78 11.72 21.59
C ASN A 441 -5.76 12.90 22.58
N HIS A 442 -4.59 13.23 23.14
CA HIS A 442 -4.41 14.31 24.10
C HIS A 442 -4.00 15.63 23.41
N GLN A 443 -3.94 15.66 22.07
CA GLN A 443 -3.59 16.86 21.30
C GLN A 443 -4.52 18.05 21.59
N SER A 444 -5.81 17.79 21.83
CA SER A 444 -6.75 18.85 22.21
C SER A 444 -6.45 19.45 23.60
N TRP A 445 -5.87 18.66 24.51
CA TRP A 445 -5.46 19.14 25.83
C TRP A 445 -4.22 20.03 25.71
N TRP A 446 -3.27 19.65 24.86
CA TRP A 446 -2.09 20.45 24.53
C TRP A 446 -2.46 21.84 24.01
N ILE A 447 -3.30 21.89 22.97
CA ILE A 447 -3.78 23.14 22.37
C ILE A 447 -4.44 24.06 23.41
N LYS A 448 -5.24 23.48 24.33
CA LYS A 448 -5.90 24.24 25.39
C LYS A 448 -4.88 24.79 26.39
N ASN A 449 -3.95 23.97 26.86
CA ASN A 449 -2.96 24.39 27.84
C ASN A 449 -2.03 25.47 27.27
N VAL A 450 -1.54 25.30 26.04
CA VAL A 450 -0.73 26.32 25.35
C VAL A 450 -1.49 27.65 25.26
N ARG A 451 -2.77 27.62 24.86
CA ARG A 451 -3.58 28.84 24.79
C ARG A 451 -3.76 29.49 26.17
N THR A 452 -3.92 28.70 27.21
CA THR A 452 -4.10 29.21 28.57
C THR A 452 -2.82 29.84 29.13
N THR A 453 -1.66 29.22 28.88
CA THR A 453 -0.36 29.67 29.41
C THR A 453 0.20 30.85 28.60
N TYR A 454 0.31 30.70 27.28
CA TYR A 454 1.03 31.65 26.41
C TYR A 454 0.10 32.56 25.61
N GLY A 455 -1.23 32.41 25.73
CA GLY A 455 -2.19 33.16 24.92
C GLY A 455 -2.23 34.67 25.15
N LYS A 456 -1.49 35.17 26.14
CA LYS A 456 -1.33 36.60 26.44
C LYS A 456 0.00 37.17 25.97
N ASP A 457 0.90 36.34 25.46
CA ASP A 457 2.23 36.78 25.05
C ASP A 457 2.16 37.54 23.72
N THR A 458 2.98 38.57 23.60
CA THR A 458 2.94 39.50 22.47
C THR A 458 3.42 38.88 21.16
N ASP A 459 4.25 37.84 21.23
CA ASP A 459 4.81 37.07 20.12
C ASP A 459 4.06 35.75 19.85
N PHE A 460 2.96 35.50 20.57
CA PHE A 460 2.19 34.27 20.42
C PHE A 460 1.51 34.20 19.05
N SER A 461 2.03 33.35 18.16
CA SER A 461 1.50 33.13 16.81
C SER A 461 0.21 32.28 16.77
N GLY A 462 -0.45 32.08 17.92
CA GLY A 462 -1.63 31.24 18.07
C GLY A 462 -1.32 29.79 18.47
N PRO A 463 -2.31 29.04 18.99
CA PRO A 463 -2.10 27.72 19.59
C PRO A 463 -1.70 26.63 18.57
N MET A 464 -1.88 26.90 17.28
CA MET A 464 -1.43 26.01 16.20
C MET A 464 0.07 26.15 15.92
N GLY A 465 0.69 27.27 16.26
CA GLY A 465 2.13 27.48 16.10
C GLY A 465 2.96 26.53 16.97
N ALA A 466 2.49 26.24 18.19
CA ALA A 466 3.13 25.31 19.11
C ALA A 466 2.53 23.88 19.06
N LEU A 467 1.79 23.53 18.01
CA LEU A 467 1.16 22.20 17.95
C LEU A 467 2.19 21.06 17.83
N ASN A 468 3.29 21.31 17.12
CA ASN A 468 4.31 20.32 16.80
C ASN A 468 5.68 20.66 17.40
N VAL A 469 5.74 21.61 18.32
CA VAL A 469 6.97 22.05 19.00
C VAL A 469 6.62 22.28 20.45
N VAL A 470 7.50 21.83 21.36
CA VAL A 470 7.34 22.10 22.78
C VAL A 470 7.75 23.56 23.05
N PRO A 471 6.85 24.41 23.59
CA PRO A 471 7.17 25.79 23.95
C PRO A 471 8.44 25.89 24.79
N ASP A 472 9.19 26.96 24.60
CA ASP A 472 10.46 27.24 25.26
C ASP A 472 11.56 26.19 24.99
N SER A 473 11.41 25.40 23.92
CA SER A 473 12.41 24.44 23.48
C SER A 473 12.45 24.29 21.95
N THR A 474 13.50 23.66 21.44
CA THR A 474 13.64 23.26 20.02
C THR A 474 13.06 21.87 19.73
N VAL A 475 12.54 21.17 20.75
CA VAL A 475 12.10 19.79 20.64
C VAL A 475 10.80 19.70 19.85
N ARG A 476 10.82 18.90 18.78
CA ARG A 476 9.66 18.65 17.92
C ARG A 476 8.77 17.55 18.50
N ILE A 477 7.46 17.69 18.31
CA ILE A 477 6.44 16.74 18.75
C ILE A 477 5.97 15.88 17.58
N ILE A 478 5.94 14.56 17.79
CA ILE A 478 5.30 13.58 16.91
C ILE A 478 4.07 13.00 17.63
N TRP A 479 2.90 13.20 17.04
CA TRP A 479 1.62 12.75 17.61
C TRP A 479 1.32 11.30 17.25
N LEU A 480 1.50 10.38 18.20
CA LEU A 480 1.29 8.96 18.04
C LEU A 480 -0.18 8.56 18.16
N PRO A 481 -0.76 7.92 17.13
CA PRO A 481 -2.10 7.37 17.21
C PRO A 481 -2.13 6.04 17.98
N TYR A 482 -3.34 5.55 18.24
CA TYR A 482 -3.58 4.26 18.89
C TYR A 482 -2.98 4.10 20.29
N LEU A 483 -2.68 5.16 21.04
CA LEU A 483 -2.24 5.11 22.45
C LEU A 483 -3.40 5.15 23.47
N GLY A 484 -4.59 5.62 23.05
CA GLY A 484 -5.79 5.56 23.90
C GLY A 484 -5.75 6.69 24.90
N GLN A 485 -5.86 6.39 26.20
CA GLN A 485 -5.73 7.38 27.27
C GLN A 485 -4.43 7.20 28.06
N LEU A 486 -3.48 6.42 27.54
CA LEU A 486 -2.21 6.17 28.22
C LEU A 486 -1.42 7.49 28.32
N PRO A 487 -0.92 7.89 29.50
CA PRO A 487 -0.07 9.06 29.68
C PRO A 487 1.37 8.74 29.26
N PHE A 488 1.55 8.33 28.01
CA PHE A 488 2.83 7.91 27.45
C PHE A 488 3.60 9.10 26.88
N MET A 489 4.89 9.17 27.20
CA MET A 489 5.86 10.08 26.61
C MET A 489 7.14 9.32 26.28
N MET A 490 7.69 9.59 25.10
CA MET A 490 8.96 9.01 24.68
C MET A 490 9.77 10.06 23.92
N LEU A 491 11.05 10.19 24.22
CA LEU A 491 11.98 11.05 23.50
C LEU A 491 13.06 10.17 22.88
N HIS A 492 13.13 10.17 21.54
CA HIS A 492 14.15 9.43 20.80
C HIS A 492 14.39 10.04 19.42
N GLN A 493 15.52 9.67 18.80
CA GLN A 493 15.82 10.06 17.43
C GLN A 493 14.93 9.29 16.42
N PRO A 494 14.23 9.98 15.50
CA PRO A 494 13.44 9.33 14.46
C PRO A 494 14.25 8.30 13.66
N GLY A 495 13.64 7.14 13.39
CA GLY A 495 14.30 6.04 12.67
C GLY A 495 14.99 5.00 13.54
N ASN A 496 15.18 5.26 14.83
CA ASN A 496 15.77 4.31 15.77
C ASN A 496 14.86 3.08 16.00
N ILE A 497 13.58 3.30 16.34
CA ILE A 497 12.57 2.24 16.43
C ILE A 497 12.07 1.90 15.03
N GLN A 498 12.04 0.61 14.70
CA GLN A 498 11.71 0.09 13.39
C GLN A 498 10.71 -1.07 13.49
N PHE A 499 9.80 -1.14 12.52
CA PHE A 499 8.99 -2.33 12.30
C PHE A 499 9.77 -3.33 11.45
N LEU A 500 9.72 -4.60 11.83
CA LEU A 500 10.44 -5.67 11.15
C LEU A 500 9.45 -6.48 10.32
N GLU A 501 9.78 -6.75 9.05
CA GLU A 501 9.02 -7.64 8.18
C GLU A 501 9.99 -8.55 7.41
N PHE A 502 9.51 -9.72 6.95
CA PHE A 502 10.35 -10.60 6.13
C PHE A 502 10.44 -10.07 4.70
N VAL A 503 9.29 -9.99 4.01
CA VAL A 503 9.22 -9.47 2.64
C VAL A 503 8.18 -8.34 2.55
N PRO A 504 8.47 -7.24 1.82
CA PRO A 504 7.52 -6.15 1.67
C PRO A 504 6.19 -6.61 1.09
N GLY A 505 5.08 -6.20 1.72
CA GLY A 505 3.73 -6.36 1.19
C GLY A 505 3.15 -7.77 1.28
N GLU A 506 3.75 -8.68 2.06
CA GLU A 506 3.24 -10.06 2.21
C GLU A 506 1.80 -10.14 2.71
N MET A 507 1.38 -9.22 3.59
CA MET A 507 0.00 -9.13 4.05
C MET A 507 -0.99 -8.99 2.88
N LEU A 508 -0.61 -8.31 1.80
CA LEU A 508 -1.45 -8.09 0.61
C LEU A 508 -1.53 -9.32 -0.32
N SER A 509 -0.67 -10.31 -0.12
CA SER A 509 -0.57 -11.51 -0.96
C SER A 509 -1.60 -12.57 -0.55
N MET A 510 -2.88 -12.29 -0.80
CA MET A 510 -3.99 -13.20 -0.52
C MET A 510 -3.97 -14.42 -1.46
N LYS A 511 -4.08 -15.62 -0.87
CA LYS A 511 -4.32 -16.90 -1.54
C LYS A 511 -5.79 -17.23 -1.40
N MET A 512 -6.38 -17.86 -2.42
CA MET A 512 -7.77 -18.31 -2.38
C MET A 512 -7.86 -19.82 -2.62
N GLN A 513 -9.00 -20.43 -2.32
CA GLN A 513 -9.36 -21.79 -2.69
C GLN A 513 -10.89 -21.90 -2.70
N GLU A 514 -11.44 -22.41 -3.78
CA GLU A 514 -12.85 -22.80 -3.87
C GLU A 514 -13.04 -24.22 -3.28
N GLN A 515 -14.13 -24.41 -2.56
CA GLN A 515 -14.57 -25.70 -2.06
C GLN A 515 -16.09 -25.78 -2.16
N MET A 516 -16.59 -26.36 -3.25
CA MET A 516 -18.03 -26.42 -3.56
C MET A 516 -18.63 -25.00 -3.58
N GLU A 517 -19.71 -24.74 -2.83
CA GLU A 517 -20.37 -23.43 -2.75
C GLU A 517 -19.65 -22.41 -1.84
N GLN A 518 -18.43 -22.71 -1.36
CA GLN A 518 -17.66 -21.86 -0.46
C GLN A 518 -16.35 -21.41 -1.08
N VAL A 519 -15.94 -20.18 -0.75
CA VAL A 519 -14.62 -19.67 -1.09
C VAL A 519 -13.86 -19.40 0.20
N ARG A 520 -12.62 -19.90 0.27
CA ARG A 520 -11.69 -19.64 1.37
C ARG A 520 -10.57 -18.76 0.87
N ALA A 521 -10.11 -17.84 1.71
CA ALA A 521 -8.96 -17.02 1.39
C ALA A 521 -8.08 -16.79 2.62
N TRP A 522 -6.76 -16.75 2.41
CA TRP A 522 -5.81 -16.51 3.49
C TRP A 522 -4.56 -15.78 3.03
N SER A 523 -3.96 -15.04 3.95
CA SER A 523 -2.63 -14.42 3.80
C SER A 523 -1.81 -14.68 5.07
N THR A 524 -0.50 -14.82 4.90
CA THR A 524 0.45 -15.13 5.97
C THR A 524 1.68 -14.25 5.77
N TRP A 525 2.15 -13.60 6.84
CA TRP A 525 3.32 -12.73 6.81
C TRP A 525 4.03 -12.76 8.17
N LYS A 526 5.23 -12.19 8.21
CA LYS A 526 6.00 -12.00 9.44
C LYS A 526 6.07 -10.53 9.81
N GLU A 527 5.86 -10.22 11.08
CA GLU A 527 5.95 -8.85 11.59
C GLU A 527 6.52 -8.77 13.01
N GLY A 528 7.18 -7.67 13.32
CA GLY A 528 7.74 -7.40 14.64
C GLY A 528 8.13 -5.95 14.85
N CYS A 529 8.71 -5.64 16.01
CA CYS A 529 9.18 -4.32 16.38
C CYS A 529 10.51 -4.43 17.13
N SER A 530 11.47 -3.56 16.80
CA SER A 530 12.74 -3.47 17.52
C SER A 530 13.30 -2.05 17.42
N ALA A 531 14.05 -1.64 18.44
CA ALA A 531 14.98 -0.54 18.33
C ALA A 531 16.28 -1.01 17.66
N SER A 532 16.94 -0.09 16.96
CA SER A 532 18.29 -0.27 16.45
C SER A 532 19.31 -0.05 17.57
N PHE A 533 19.09 0.99 18.36
CA PHE A 533 19.98 1.37 19.46
C PHE A 533 19.20 1.88 20.67
N THR A 534 19.13 1.09 21.74
CA THR A 534 18.47 1.48 23.00
C THR A 534 19.43 2.19 23.95
N GLY A 535 20.64 1.66 24.06
CA GLY A 535 21.64 1.98 25.07
C GLY A 535 22.36 0.70 25.51
N ARG A 536 23.17 0.83 26.56
CA ARG A 536 23.91 -0.29 27.16
C ARG A 536 22.97 -1.18 27.99
N ARG A 537 23.09 -2.49 27.82
CA ARG A 537 22.39 -3.50 28.60
C ARG A 537 23.14 -3.83 29.89
N PHE A 538 22.40 -4.01 30.98
CA PHE A 538 22.94 -4.39 32.27
C PHE A 538 22.43 -5.75 32.74
N ASP A 539 23.24 -6.48 33.50
CA ASP A 539 22.86 -7.78 34.07
C ASP A 539 21.95 -7.63 35.30
N THR A 540 22.02 -6.47 35.97
CA THR A 540 21.26 -6.20 37.18
C THR A 540 20.68 -4.80 37.15
N LYS A 541 19.50 -4.64 37.77
CA LYS A 541 18.87 -3.33 37.96
C LYS A 541 19.80 -2.32 38.64
N LYS A 542 20.53 -2.76 39.67
CA LYS A 542 21.47 -1.89 40.38
C LYS A 542 22.56 -1.33 39.46
N ALA A 543 23.13 -2.16 38.58
CA ALA A 543 24.16 -1.70 37.65
C ALA A 543 23.61 -0.68 36.63
N MET A 544 22.37 -0.85 36.17
CA MET A 544 21.68 0.14 35.34
C MET A 544 21.41 1.43 36.12
N ASP A 545 20.95 1.33 37.36
CA ASP A 545 20.68 2.48 38.21
C ASP A 545 21.94 3.29 38.52
N ASP A 546 23.06 2.61 38.80
CA ASP A 546 24.38 3.19 39.06
C ASP A 546 24.97 3.88 37.80
N ASN A 547 24.61 3.42 36.58
CA ASN A 547 24.95 4.06 35.30
C ASN A 547 24.07 5.28 34.97
N ALA A 548 22.99 5.50 35.73
CA ALA A 548 22.00 6.54 35.47
C ALA A 548 21.39 6.44 34.06
N TRP A 549 21.79 7.31 33.13
CA TRP A 549 21.29 7.34 31.74
C TRP A 549 22.43 7.43 30.70
N GLU A 550 23.67 7.15 31.12
CA GLU A 550 24.83 7.22 30.23
C GLU A 550 24.65 6.27 29.02
N TRP A 551 24.86 6.83 27.82
CA TRP A 551 24.67 6.17 26.52
C TRP A 551 23.25 5.72 26.15
N GLN A 552 22.22 6.12 26.92
CA GLN A 552 20.82 5.81 26.57
C GLN A 552 20.33 6.71 25.42
N GLN A 553 19.67 6.13 24.41
CA GLN A 553 19.16 6.89 23.25
C GLN A 553 17.64 6.93 23.15
N ILE A 554 16.95 6.15 23.99
CA ILE A 554 15.50 6.14 24.10
C ILE A 554 15.13 6.49 25.53
N PHE A 555 14.49 7.63 25.71
CA PHE A 555 14.00 8.09 27.00
C PHE A 555 12.48 7.92 27.05
N ILE A 556 11.98 7.34 28.13
CA ILE A 556 10.54 7.15 28.34
C ILE A 556 10.19 7.58 29.76
N ASN A 557 8.97 8.07 29.93
CA ASN A 557 8.41 8.17 31.28
C ASN A 557 8.03 6.77 31.78
N LEU A 558 7.96 6.59 33.10
CA LEU A 558 7.37 5.41 33.72
C LEU A 558 5.84 5.46 33.57
N PHE A 559 5.30 5.19 32.38
CA PHE A 559 3.87 5.28 32.06
C PHE A 559 2.98 4.21 32.75
N ALA A 560 3.41 3.70 33.91
CA ALA A 560 2.72 2.73 34.74
C ALA A 560 1.73 3.41 35.69
N GLY A 561 0.52 2.85 35.81
CA GLY A 561 -0.45 3.25 36.83
C GLY A 561 0.01 2.83 38.23
N THR A 562 -0.22 3.67 39.24
CA THR A 562 0.02 3.28 40.64
C THR A 562 -1.18 2.50 41.17
N ILE A 563 -0.92 1.32 41.74
CA ILE A 563 -1.97 0.50 42.35
C ILE A 563 -2.38 1.12 43.69
N THR A 564 -3.68 1.36 43.88
CA THR A 564 -4.24 1.81 45.16
C THR A 564 -4.71 0.61 45.98
N ASP A 565 -5.91 0.12 45.73
CA ASP A 565 -6.62 -0.93 46.46
C ASP A 565 -6.78 -2.20 45.64
N LYS A 566 -6.75 -2.09 44.31
CA LYS A 566 -6.94 -3.18 43.36
C LYS A 566 -6.22 -2.91 42.05
N VAL A 567 -5.96 -3.97 41.29
CA VAL A 567 -5.47 -3.85 39.91
C VAL A 567 -6.65 -3.57 38.98
N ASP A 568 -6.62 -2.43 38.29
CA ASP A 568 -7.71 -1.98 37.42
C ASP A 568 -7.20 -1.70 36.01
N ALA A 569 -7.76 -2.38 35.01
CA ALA A 569 -7.39 -2.24 33.62
C ALA A 569 -7.62 -0.83 33.04
N ALA A 570 -8.43 0.01 33.69
CA ALA A 570 -8.61 1.41 33.33
C ALA A 570 -7.32 2.23 33.53
N ASN A 571 -6.47 1.84 34.48
CA ASN A 571 -5.21 2.52 34.83
C ASN A 571 -4.04 2.16 33.89
N GLY A 572 -4.32 1.44 32.80
CA GLY A 572 -3.32 0.98 31.86
C GLY A 572 -2.95 -0.49 32.07
N PHE A 573 -2.11 -0.98 31.16
CA PHE A 573 -1.70 -2.38 31.14
C PHE A 573 -0.50 -2.63 32.07
N TRP A 574 0.32 -1.62 32.33
CA TRP A 574 1.43 -1.69 33.27
C TRP A 574 1.06 -0.96 34.56
N GLN A 575 1.13 -1.66 35.68
CA GLN A 575 0.79 -1.13 36.99
C GLN A 575 1.85 -1.53 38.01
N VAL A 576 2.21 -0.58 38.87
CA VAL A 576 3.23 -0.78 39.90
C VAL A 576 2.66 -0.44 41.28
N THR A 577 3.13 -1.13 42.31
CA THR A 577 2.85 -0.73 43.70
C THR A 577 3.57 0.58 44.02
N GLY A 578 3.00 1.39 44.91
CA GLY A 578 3.54 2.67 45.34
C GLY A 578 3.23 2.95 46.81
N ALA A 579 3.65 4.11 47.30
CA ALA A 579 3.44 4.49 48.71
C ALA A 579 1.95 4.60 49.11
N THR A 580 1.05 4.76 48.14
CA THR A 580 -0.41 4.85 48.36
C THR A 580 -1.12 3.51 48.20
N THR A 581 -0.39 2.42 47.95
CA THR A 581 -0.96 1.08 47.85
C THR A 581 -1.47 0.62 49.22
N THR A 582 -2.65 0.01 49.26
CA THR A 582 -3.28 -0.47 50.50
C THR A 582 -3.50 -1.98 50.51
N ALA A 583 -3.33 -2.64 49.37
CA ALA A 583 -3.46 -4.09 49.23
C ALA A 583 -2.24 -4.67 48.53
N ASP A 584 -1.66 -5.73 49.13
CA ASP A 584 -0.51 -6.45 48.56
C ASP A 584 -0.93 -7.75 47.86
N THR A 585 -2.16 -8.22 48.08
CA THR A 585 -2.65 -9.48 47.50
C THR A 585 -3.76 -9.22 46.50
N TYR A 586 -3.58 -9.70 45.27
CA TYR A 586 -4.54 -9.51 44.19
C TYR A 586 -5.12 -10.83 43.71
N THR A 587 -6.43 -10.86 43.53
CA THR A 587 -7.19 -12.05 43.10
C THR A 587 -7.88 -11.88 41.75
N ASP A 588 -7.87 -10.66 41.21
CA ASP A 588 -8.44 -10.30 39.90
C ASP A 588 -7.76 -9.06 39.32
N ILE A 589 -7.98 -8.82 38.02
CA ILE A 589 -7.71 -7.56 37.33
C ILE A 589 -9.05 -7.02 36.84
N THR A 590 -9.54 -5.97 37.49
CA THR A 590 -10.86 -5.41 37.21
C THR A 590 -10.90 -4.86 35.79
N GLY A 591 -11.93 -5.22 35.00
CA GLY A 591 -12.10 -4.71 33.64
C GLY A 591 -11.08 -5.21 32.61
N ALA A 592 -10.36 -6.30 32.91
CA ALA A 592 -9.40 -6.91 31.99
C ALA A 592 -10.03 -7.22 30.62
N LYS A 593 -9.32 -6.89 29.54
CA LYS A 593 -9.78 -7.05 28.16
C LYS A 593 -9.05 -8.19 27.47
N ALA A 594 -9.77 -8.94 26.64
CA ALA A 594 -9.16 -9.98 25.81
C ALA A 594 -8.08 -9.39 24.87
N GLY A 595 -6.95 -10.08 24.77
CA GLY A 595 -5.82 -9.65 23.94
C GLY A 595 -4.99 -8.49 24.50
N VAL A 596 -5.11 -8.17 25.79
CA VAL A 596 -4.21 -7.24 26.49
C VAL A 596 -3.49 -8.01 27.59
N ALA A 597 -2.16 -7.92 27.63
CA ALA A 597 -1.36 -8.44 28.72
C ALA A 597 -1.18 -7.35 29.79
N TYR A 598 -1.41 -7.72 31.05
CA TYR A 598 -1.28 -6.83 32.19
C TYR A 598 0.00 -7.19 32.96
N CYS A 599 0.81 -6.18 33.28
CA CYS A 599 2.01 -6.29 34.10
C CYS A 599 1.71 -5.69 35.48
N ILE A 600 1.94 -6.49 36.53
CA ILE A 600 1.88 -6.08 37.93
C ILE A 600 3.29 -6.15 38.48
N GLU A 601 3.84 -5.00 38.88
CA GLU A 601 5.24 -4.88 39.29
C GLU A 601 5.37 -4.27 40.70
N ALA A 602 6.39 -4.70 41.43
CA ALA A 602 6.76 -4.16 42.74
C ALA A 602 7.48 -2.82 42.56
N GLY A 603 6.83 -1.70 42.88
CA GLY A 603 7.45 -0.37 42.79
C GLY A 603 8.08 0.12 44.09
N VAL A 604 7.63 -0.38 45.25
CA VAL A 604 8.17 -0.02 46.58
C VAL A 604 8.36 -1.25 47.45
N ALA A 605 9.32 -1.20 48.38
CA ALA A 605 9.66 -2.33 49.24
C ALA A 605 8.57 -2.66 50.27
N ASP A 606 7.79 -1.65 50.69
CA ASP A 606 6.72 -1.81 51.68
C ASP A 606 5.48 -2.53 51.13
N HIS A 607 5.29 -2.50 49.81
CA HIS A 607 4.15 -3.09 49.12
C HIS A 607 4.59 -4.05 48.02
N LEU A 608 4.92 -5.28 48.42
CA LEU A 608 5.33 -6.34 47.50
C LEU A 608 4.12 -7.18 47.04
N PRO A 609 3.77 -7.17 45.74
CA PRO A 609 2.58 -7.84 45.23
C PRO A 609 2.64 -9.37 45.35
N LYS A 610 1.49 -9.96 45.68
CA LYS A 610 1.27 -11.40 45.88
C LYS A 610 0.04 -11.86 45.12
N ILE A 611 0.15 -12.98 44.42
CA ILE A 611 -0.96 -13.60 43.68
C ILE A 611 -0.93 -15.10 43.92
N ALA A 612 -2.01 -15.63 44.51
CA ALA A 612 -2.17 -17.06 44.71
C ALA A 612 -2.54 -17.75 43.38
N LYS A 613 -2.03 -18.97 43.16
CA LYS A 613 -2.45 -19.83 42.05
C LYS A 613 -3.84 -20.42 42.33
N SER A 614 -4.87 -19.59 42.26
CA SER A 614 -6.25 -19.94 42.60
C SER A 614 -7.24 -18.97 41.95
N GLY A 615 -8.52 -19.35 41.91
CA GLY A 615 -9.56 -18.50 41.32
C GLY A 615 -9.23 -18.12 39.88
N LYS A 616 -9.33 -16.83 39.55
CA LYS A 616 -9.00 -16.32 38.20
C LYS A 616 -7.53 -16.48 37.82
N PHE A 617 -6.65 -16.74 38.79
CA PHE A 617 -5.22 -16.99 38.58
C PHE A 617 -4.86 -18.49 38.69
N ALA A 618 -5.82 -19.40 38.50
CA ALA A 618 -5.57 -20.84 38.56
C ALA A 618 -4.54 -21.33 37.52
N ASN A 619 -4.45 -20.66 36.37
CA ASN A 619 -3.58 -21.05 35.24
C ASN A 619 -2.16 -20.45 35.31
N LEU A 620 -1.74 -19.89 36.46
CA LEU A 620 -0.36 -19.48 36.67
C LEU A 620 0.58 -20.70 36.76
N SER A 621 1.86 -20.50 36.41
CA SER A 621 2.85 -21.58 36.55
C SER A 621 3.00 -21.98 38.04
N ALA A 622 3.18 -20.99 38.90
CA ALA A 622 3.20 -21.08 40.36
C ALA A 622 2.56 -19.84 40.99
N ALA A 623 2.31 -19.85 42.31
CA ALA A 623 1.97 -18.61 43.02
C ALA A 623 3.07 -17.56 42.79
N PHE A 624 2.69 -16.29 42.79
CA PHE A 624 3.61 -15.17 42.64
C PHE A 624 3.72 -14.43 43.97
N THR A 625 4.95 -14.15 44.38
CA THR A 625 5.26 -13.35 45.57
C THR A 625 6.52 -12.59 45.22
N ALA A 626 6.39 -11.28 45.04
CA ALA A 626 7.52 -10.41 44.82
C ALA A 626 8.46 -10.43 46.05
N THR A 627 9.76 -10.36 45.80
CA THR A 627 10.82 -10.41 46.81
C THR A 627 11.64 -9.13 46.85
N ALA A 628 11.67 -8.38 45.74
CA ALA A 628 12.40 -7.13 45.61
C ALA A 628 11.66 -6.13 44.70
N VAL A 629 12.02 -4.85 44.80
CA VAL A 629 11.52 -3.80 43.91
C VAL A 629 11.99 -4.07 42.47
N GLY A 630 11.05 -4.07 41.53
CA GLY A 630 11.26 -4.48 40.13
C GLY A 630 10.93 -5.94 39.84
N ASP A 631 10.55 -6.74 40.84
CA ASP A 631 9.91 -8.04 40.59
C ASP A 631 8.51 -7.81 40.01
N TYR A 632 8.13 -8.62 39.03
CA TYR A 632 6.86 -8.43 38.32
C TYR A 632 6.27 -9.73 37.82
N ILE A 633 4.98 -9.70 37.49
CA ILE A 633 4.30 -10.76 36.76
C ILE A 633 3.47 -10.17 35.63
N MET A 634 3.60 -10.76 34.44
CA MET A 634 2.83 -10.38 33.26
C MET A 634 1.86 -11.51 32.89
N VAL A 635 0.58 -11.17 32.80
CA VAL A 635 -0.52 -12.12 32.59
C VAL A 635 -1.45 -11.67 31.48
N ILE A 636 -2.13 -12.61 30.83
CA ILE A 636 -3.15 -12.32 29.81
C ILE A 636 -4.44 -13.08 30.10
N LEU A 637 -5.58 -12.45 29.84
CA LEU A 637 -6.89 -13.08 29.96
C LEU A 637 -7.09 -14.17 28.89
N GLY A 638 -7.35 -15.40 29.32
CA GLY A 638 -7.73 -16.53 28.48
C GLY A 638 -9.19 -16.48 28.05
N ALA A 639 -9.54 -17.31 27.06
CA ALA A 639 -10.93 -17.46 26.61
C ALA A 639 -11.83 -18.08 27.70
N ASP A 640 -11.23 -18.80 28.63
CA ASP A 640 -11.87 -19.39 29.82
C ASP A 640 -12.15 -18.38 30.95
N GLY A 641 -11.76 -17.12 30.77
CA GLY A 641 -11.91 -16.06 31.78
C GLY A 641 -10.85 -16.08 32.88
N ASN A 642 -9.85 -16.97 32.78
CA ASN A 642 -8.73 -17.04 33.73
C ASN A 642 -7.47 -16.40 33.13
N PHE A 643 -6.59 -15.92 34.00
CA PHE A 643 -5.31 -15.34 33.63
C PHE A 643 -4.25 -16.41 33.42
N ARG A 644 -3.55 -16.32 32.29
CA ARG A 644 -2.39 -17.13 31.94
C ARG A 644 -1.14 -16.30 32.03
N GLU A 645 -0.08 -16.90 32.55
CA GLU A 645 1.20 -16.22 32.75
C GLU A 645 2.04 -16.20 31.48
N LEU A 646 2.50 -15.02 31.09
CA LEU A 646 3.39 -14.82 29.95
C LEU A 646 4.87 -14.76 30.37
N GLU A 647 5.17 -14.01 31.42
CA GLU A 647 6.51 -13.97 32.04
C GLU A 647 6.41 -13.49 33.49
N ARG A 648 7.46 -13.76 34.27
CA ARG A 648 7.63 -13.24 35.63
C ARG A 648 9.09 -12.89 35.89
N CYS A 649 9.32 -12.00 36.85
CA CYS A 649 10.62 -11.77 37.47
C CYS A 649 10.47 -11.92 38.97
N VAL A 650 11.32 -12.75 39.59
CA VAL A 650 11.38 -12.94 41.04
C VAL A 650 12.84 -12.94 41.47
N GLY A 651 13.20 -12.07 42.40
CA GLY A 651 14.57 -11.88 42.87
C GLY A 651 15.50 -11.39 41.76
N GLY A 652 14.99 -10.56 40.84
CA GLY A 652 15.75 -10.09 39.66
C GLY A 652 15.95 -11.15 38.56
N LYS A 653 15.41 -12.37 38.72
CA LYS A 653 15.50 -13.43 37.72
C LYS A 653 14.25 -13.47 36.84
N ARG A 654 14.37 -12.96 35.62
CA ARG A 654 13.32 -13.02 34.59
C ARG A 654 13.17 -14.45 34.03
N THR A 655 11.93 -14.93 33.96
CA THR A 655 11.53 -16.23 33.39
C THR A 655 10.37 -16.03 32.42
N ILE A 656 10.51 -16.55 31.20
CA ILE A 656 9.51 -16.42 30.13
C ILE A 656 8.76 -17.74 29.95
N ASN A 657 7.45 -17.67 29.79
CA ASN A 657 6.64 -18.82 29.42
C ASN A 657 6.83 -19.15 27.93
N LYS A 658 7.71 -20.12 27.66
CA LYS A 658 8.09 -20.56 26.31
C LYS A 658 6.92 -21.13 25.51
N GLU A 659 5.89 -21.65 26.18
CA GLU A 659 4.72 -22.23 25.51
C GLU A 659 3.84 -21.14 24.88
N LEU A 660 3.70 -20.01 25.57
CA LEU A 660 2.87 -18.89 25.13
C LEU A 660 3.68 -17.84 24.34
N GLN A 661 4.98 -17.69 24.62
CA GLN A 661 5.86 -16.70 24.01
C GLN A 661 7.19 -17.30 23.49
N PRO A 662 7.14 -18.25 22.53
CA PRO A 662 8.31 -18.98 22.03
C PRO A 662 9.39 -18.10 21.36
N ASN A 663 8.99 -16.96 20.79
CA ASN A 663 9.88 -16.13 19.98
C ASN A 663 10.64 -15.07 20.79
N VAL A 664 10.16 -14.74 22.00
CA VAL A 664 10.73 -13.68 22.85
C VAL A 664 12.19 -14.01 23.22
N PRO A 665 13.13 -13.05 23.10
CA PRO A 665 14.52 -13.24 23.54
C PRO A 665 14.63 -13.65 25.01
N GLY A 666 15.43 -14.69 25.29
CA GLY A 666 15.55 -15.32 26.61
C GLY A 666 14.61 -16.51 26.82
N GLY A 667 13.68 -16.76 25.90
CA GLY A 667 12.76 -17.90 25.92
C GLY A 667 13.32 -19.20 25.34
N ARG A 668 14.60 -19.30 24.96
CA ARG A 668 15.23 -20.57 24.55
C ARG A 668 16.35 -20.92 25.49
#